data_AF-A0A4R8RLK1-F1
#
_entry.id   AF-A0A4R8RLK1-F1
#
_cell.length_a   1.000
_cell.length_b   1.000
_cell.length_c   1.000
_cell.angle_alpha   90.00
_cell.angle_beta   90.00
_cell.angle_gamma   90.00
#
_symmetry.space_group_name_H-M   'P 1'
#
loop_
_entity.id
_entity.type
_entity.pdbx_description
1 polymer ?
#
loop_
_entity_poly.entity_id
_entity_poly.type
_entity_poly.pdbx_seq_one_letter_code
_entity_poly.pdbx_strand_id
1 'polypeptide(L)'
;MTGRRPSDIQPVHYREPLPYIVEQIVQAEPALDPAVITSCVESVADKRRKLRELAQSLFIFPGLLTSGEPNGSRLVGYLVVSLQEHGAKNVTLPRCARCGRGRPLLGLNKDRQRVCGSCQSAELVQTAACSACGKCKKLTGKNRDGLPLCKRCADASYSGDYRTPLRAHLAGLDTGIDPGTLDTVLDSALPQSYQQREVAWILEKNPLVLSTNAAASGSHRLVLLAEALIQAGAGNITVPSCMLCGASKPIRQHIEGTRCCRQCYETHQKEPCNRCGRIANVVVRNHKNEPICARCYRLDPLNHELCTECGRADLIRHREPSTGQRYCGRCWKGPLATCVSCGKTKPCPSTRQGSRCADCVRRANAEPCAECGRVLAVSSRTHSGAAVCPQCTRMKAKTNCSQCHNVRIVVARLEGEPYCKFCYRRHPASFRECESCGSTERLHHFGKCASCVADLLLQDLLVDDNGVIPPDRQRLYEALSESTPRRLIAWITESPAVPPFRQLLSSGTEITHESLDALLPNRAIDVLRRALVTAGMLPGRDERLATLERWLISFLPTISDSEERRLLERYCRWTHLRRLRRKSAVTPTSASQIGAVRGDLSRTRTFLNWLHARDIGLTDLTSADIDKYLTIRPEHRGIATFINWARRHGHPALPHVAPRASSAPRDLIAEDERWHTIQRLLHDDDLHLGNRLAGLLVLLFGQRPSRIVQLTTEDVAVADVVTLRLGREPLHLPPQIGDLIIQLAARRDNWVQIAVDKEHPWLFPGALPGTHLSAAHLSDRLNRLGIRTRLGRNSAMINLAVELPSSVLAGLLGIDTATATTWRAFAGARRAMYASEITRQPPGTS
;
A
#
# COMPACT_ATOMS: atom_id res chain seq x y z
N MET A 1 -5.88 -4.98 -29.45
CA MET A 1 -6.19 -6.33 -28.95
C MET A 1 -5.25 -6.64 -27.79
N THR A 2 -5.79 -7.12 -26.67
CA THR A 2 -5.21 -6.93 -25.33
C THR A 2 -4.16 -7.98 -24.97
N GLY A 3 -2.90 -7.57 -24.84
CA GLY A 3 -1.80 -8.36 -24.30
C GLY A 3 -2.00 -8.73 -22.82
N ARG A 4 -2.64 -9.87 -22.56
CA ARG A 4 -2.63 -10.54 -21.25
C ARG A 4 -1.61 -11.68 -21.30
N ARG A 5 -0.77 -11.76 -20.28
CA ARG A 5 0.22 -12.85 -20.11
C ARG A 5 -0.50 -14.16 -19.76
N PRO A 6 0.02 -15.34 -20.14
CA PRO A 6 -0.58 -16.64 -19.81
C PRO A 6 -0.72 -16.92 -18.29
N SER A 7 0.11 -16.30 -17.45
CA SER A 7 0.02 -16.41 -15.98
C SER A 7 -1.03 -15.50 -15.32
N ASP A 8 -1.67 -14.62 -16.11
CA ASP A 8 -2.77 -13.75 -15.68
C ASP A 8 -4.14 -14.30 -16.11
N ILE A 9 -4.21 -15.55 -16.58
CA ILE A 9 -5.47 -16.24 -16.81
C ILE A 9 -6.10 -16.47 -15.44
N GLN A 10 -6.92 -15.51 -15.03
CA GLN A 10 -7.68 -15.62 -13.80
C GLN A 10 -8.59 -16.86 -13.91
N PRO A 11 -8.69 -17.67 -12.85
CA PRO A 11 -9.45 -18.91 -12.89
C PRO A 11 -10.93 -18.64 -13.24
N VAL A 12 -11.62 -19.63 -13.83
CA VAL A 12 -12.96 -19.47 -14.43
C VAL A 12 -13.96 -18.88 -13.43
N HIS A 13 -13.96 -19.37 -12.18
CA HIS A 13 -14.76 -18.83 -11.07
C HIS A 13 -14.57 -17.34 -10.81
N TYR A 14 -13.44 -16.76 -11.22
CA TYR A 14 -13.16 -15.34 -11.09
C TYR A 14 -13.55 -14.54 -12.35
N ARG A 15 -13.44 -15.12 -13.54
CA ARG A 15 -13.86 -14.47 -14.81
C ARG A 15 -15.38 -14.48 -14.97
N GLU A 16 -16.00 -15.61 -14.69
CA GLU A 16 -17.43 -15.90 -14.87
C GLU A 16 -18.01 -16.45 -13.57
N PRO A 17 -18.13 -15.61 -12.53
CA PRO A 17 -18.48 -16.09 -11.20
C PRO A 17 -19.90 -16.64 -11.11
N LEU A 18 -20.87 -16.06 -11.84
CA LEU A 18 -22.26 -16.51 -11.80
C LEU A 18 -22.43 -17.90 -12.45
N PRO A 19 -21.99 -18.14 -13.71
CA PRO A 19 -22.03 -19.49 -14.29
C PRO A 19 -21.34 -20.54 -13.42
N TYR A 20 -20.15 -20.22 -12.89
CA TYR A 20 -19.43 -21.12 -11.99
C TYR A 20 -20.22 -21.45 -10.72
N ILE A 21 -20.81 -20.45 -10.05
CA ILE A 21 -21.62 -20.70 -8.84
C ILE A 21 -22.83 -21.58 -9.18
N VAL A 22 -23.53 -21.29 -10.27
CA VAL A 22 -24.69 -22.07 -10.71
C VAL A 22 -24.29 -23.53 -10.97
N GLU A 23 -23.18 -23.76 -11.68
CA GLU A 23 -22.64 -25.10 -11.92
C GLU A 23 -22.35 -25.86 -10.61
N GLN A 24 -21.72 -25.21 -9.63
CA GLN A 24 -21.44 -25.82 -8.33
C GLN A 24 -22.71 -26.14 -7.54
N ILE A 25 -23.76 -25.31 -7.66
CA ILE A 25 -25.05 -25.58 -7.01
C ILE A 25 -25.79 -26.70 -7.73
N VAL A 26 -25.78 -26.76 -9.07
CA VAL A 26 -26.38 -27.86 -9.84
C VAL A 26 -25.73 -29.20 -9.49
N GLN A 27 -24.40 -29.22 -9.26
CA GLN A 27 -23.71 -30.43 -8.79
C GLN A 27 -24.14 -30.86 -7.39
N ALA A 28 -24.41 -29.90 -6.49
CA ALA A 28 -24.85 -30.17 -5.13
C ALA A 28 -26.36 -30.46 -5.01
N GLU A 29 -27.17 -29.86 -5.89
CA GLU A 29 -28.63 -29.91 -5.90
C GLU A 29 -29.14 -30.04 -7.35
N PRO A 30 -29.04 -31.24 -7.95
CA PRO A 30 -29.42 -31.45 -9.34
C PRO A 30 -30.93 -31.37 -9.59
N ALA A 31 -31.75 -31.45 -8.54
CA ALA A 31 -33.21 -31.42 -8.63
C ALA A 31 -33.80 -30.00 -8.77
N LEU A 32 -33.00 -28.96 -8.55
CA LEU A 32 -33.46 -27.57 -8.59
C LEU A 32 -33.20 -26.93 -9.95
N ASP A 33 -34.20 -26.23 -10.50
CA ASP A 33 -34.08 -25.56 -11.80
C ASP A 33 -32.93 -24.52 -11.80
N PRO A 34 -31.99 -24.58 -12.76
CA PRO A 34 -30.93 -23.58 -12.95
C PRO A 34 -31.40 -22.12 -12.98
N ALA A 35 -32.63 -21.84 -13.45
CA ALA A 35 -33.21 -20.50 -13.44
C ALA A 35 -33.53 -20.04 -12.00
N VAL A 36 -34.08 -20.93 -11.18
CA VAL A 36 -34.35 -20.69 -9.75
C VAL A 36 -33.03 -20.50 -9.00
N ILE A 37 -32.03 -21.36 -9.26
CA ILE A 37 -30.68 -21.23 -8.69
C ILE A 37 -30.09 -19.86 -9.00
N THR A 38 -30.19 -19.41 -10.25
CA THR A 38 -29.68 -18.10 -10.68
C THR A 38 -30.35 -16.96 -9.91
N SER A 39 -31.68 -17.02 -9.74
CA SER A 39 -32.44 -16.05 -8.94
C SER A 39 -31.99 -16.00 -7.48
N CYS A 40 -31.82 -17.17 -6.83
CA CYS A 40 -31.29 -17.28 -5.46
C CYS A 40 -29.88 -16.69 -5.33
N VAL A 41 -29.01 -16.92 -6.31
CA VAL A 41 -27.64 -16.38 -6.31
C VAL A 41 -27.67 -14.86 -6.47
N GLU A 42 -28.48 -14.32 -7.38
CA GLU A 42 -28.55 -12.87 -7.62
C GLU A 42 -29.21 -12.12 -6.46
N SER A 43 -30.14 -12.74 -5.71
CA SER A 43 -30.75 -12.14 -4.52
C SER A 43 -29.73 -11.97 -3.37
N VAL A 44 -28.86 -12.96 -3.16
CA VAL A 44 -27.82 -12.93 -2.11
C VAL A 44 -26.59 -12.13 -2.54
N ALA A 45 -26.20 -12.29 -3.79
CA ALA A 45 -24.99 -11.74 -4.40
C ALA A 45 -25.31 -10.77 -5.56
N ASP A 46 -26.12 -9.75 -5.28
CA ASP A 46 -26.56 -8.66 -6.17
C ASP A 46 -25.44 -7.87 -6.92
N LYS A 47 -24.18 -8.09 -6.57
CA LYS A 47 -23.03 -7.36 -7.13
C LYS A 47 -21.95 -8.33 -7.56
N ARG A 48 -21.29 -8.03 -8.67
CA ARG A 48 -20.16 -8.81 -9.20
C ARG A 48 -19.05 -9.06 -8.19
N ARG A 49 -18.82 -8.13 -7.25
CA ARG A 49 -17.91 -8.33 -6.11
C ARG A 49 -18.35 -9.49 -5.21
N LYS A 50 -19.62 -9.52 -4.81
CA LYS A 50 -20.18 -10.59 -3.96
C LYS A 50 -20.18 -11.93 -4.70
N LEU A 51 -20.52 -11.93 -5.99
CA LEU A 51 -20.45 -13.12 -6.84
C LEU A 51 -19.03 -13.70 -6.85
N ARG A 52 -17.99 -12.87 -7.01
CA ARG A 52 -16.60 -13.35 -6.93
C ARG A 52 -16.21 -13.87 -5.56
N GLU A 53 -16.63 -13.20 -4.50
CA GLU A 53 -16.35 -13.64 -3.12
C GLU A 53 -16.96 -15.02 -2.84
N LEU A 54 -18.19 -15.23 -3.29
CA LEU A 54 -18.91 -16.49 -3.18
C LEU A 54 -18.26 -17.57 -4.07
N ALA A 55 -18.00 -17.29 -5.34
CA ALA A 55 -17.35 -18.20 -6.28
C ALA A 55 -15.96 -18.63 -5.81
N GLN A 56 -15.17 -17.69 -5.29
CA GLN A 56 -13.87 -17.99 -4.69
C GLN A 56 -13.99 -18.89 -3.45
N SER A 57 -15.03 -18.67 -2.63
CA SER A 57 -15.27 -19.52 -1.44
C SER A 57 -15.59 -20.96 -1.84
N LEU A 58 -16.46 -21.14 -2.84
CA LEU A 58 -16.81 -22.46 -3.37
C LEU A 58 -15.61 -23.13 -4.08
N PHE A 59 -14.74 -22.34 -4.71
CA PHE A 59 -13.52 -22.89 -5.32
C PHE A 59 -12.50 -23.36 -4.28
N ILE A 60 -12.27 -22.59 -3.21
CA ILE A 60 -11.33 -22.96 -2.14
C ILE A 60 -11.90 -24.13 -1.31
N PHE A 61 -13.22 -24.16 -1.13
CA PHE A 61 -13.93 -25.17 -0.35
C PHE A 61 -15.06 -25.80 -1.19
N PRO A 62 -14.78 -26.80 -2.03
CA PRO A 62 -15.77 -27.40 -2.94
C PRO A 62 -16.99 -28.02 -2.22
N GLY A 63 -16.80 -28.55 -1.01
CA GLY A 63 -17.88 -29.16 -0.22
C GLY A 63 -18.75 -28.18 0.57
N LEU A 64 -18.54 -26.87 0.45
CA LEU A 64 -19.09 -25.89 1.38
C LEU A 64 -20.63 -25.79 1.40
N LEU A 65 -21.29 -26.22 0.32
CA LEU A 65 -22.76 -26.25 0.23
C LEU A 65 -23.38 -27.47 0.95
N THR A 66 -22.61 -28.53 1.19
CA THR A 66 -23.14 -29.82 1.69
C THR A 66 -22.52 -30.25 3.01
N SER A 67 -21.24 -29.90 3.28
CA SER A 67 -20.50 -30.37 4.46
C SER A 67 -20.89 -29.68 5.77
N GLY A 68 -21.50 -28.49 5.69
CA GLY A 68 -21.79 -27.66 6.86
C GLY A 68 -20.55 -27.07 7.53
N GLU A 69 -19.39 -27.04 6.86
CA GLU A 69 -18.16 -26.47 7.42
C GLU A 69 -18.25 -24.96 7.73
N PRO A 70 -17.58 -24.46 8.78
CA PRO A 70 -17.52 -23.04 9.13
C PRO A 70 -16.53 -22.24 8.27
N ASN A 71 -16.37 -22.55 7.00
CA ASN A 71 -15.36 -21.96 6.12
C ASN A 71 -15.99 -20.99 5.08
N GLY A 72 -15.17 -20.33 4.26
CA GLY A 72 -15.63 -19.52 3.14
C GLY A 72 -16.37 -18.21 3.50
N SER A 73 -17.12 -17.64 2.56
CA SER A 73 -17.81 -16.35 2.70
C SER A 73 -19.03 -16.43 3.62
N ARG A 74 -19.32 -15.33 4.32
CA ARG A 74 -20.58 -15.16 5.08
C ARG A 74 -21.84 -15.30 4.20
N LEU A 75 -21.70 -15.13 2.89
CA LEU A 75 -22.80 -15.21 1.93
C LEU A 75 -23.36 -16.64 1.77
N VAL A 76 -22.55 -17.66 2.06
CA VAL A 76 -22.92 -19.06 1.85
C VAL A 76 -24.14 -19.45 2.70
N GLY A 77 -24.17 -19.04 3.97
CA GLY A 77 -25.33 -19.33 4.82
C GLY A 77 -26.62 -18.68 4.31
N TYR A 78 -26.55 -17.47 3.76
CA TYR A 78 -27.71 -16.81 3.16
C TYR A 78 -28.14 -17.47 1.84
N LEU A 79 -27.19 -17.92 1.04
CA LEU A 79 -27.46 -18.68 -0.18
C LEU A 79 -28.17 -20.00 0.14
N VAL A 80 -27.68 -20.76 1.11
CA VAL A 80 -28.30 -22.02 1.53
C VAL A 80 -29.73 -21.80 2.02
N VAL A 81 -29.98 -20.77 2.84
CA VAL A 81 -31.35 -20.42 3.25
C VAL A 81 -32.23 -20.14 2.03
N SER A 82 -31.78 -19.29 1.11
CA SER A 82 -32.56 -18.94 -0.09
C SER A 82 -32.84 -20.16 -0.97
N LEU A 83 -31.88 -21.08 -1.13
CA LEU A 83 -32.07 -22.33 -1.88
C LEU A 83 -33.07 -23.27 -1.20
N GLN A 84 -33.00 -23.42 0.13
CA GLN A 84 -33.93 -24.24 0.91
C GLN A 84 -35.37 -23.71 0.85
N GLU A 85 -35.55 -22.39 0.91
CA GLU A 85 -36.86 -21.73 0.71
C GLU A 85 -37.46 -22.02 -0.67
N HIS A 86 -36.62 -22.34 -1.67
CA HIS A 86 -37.04 -22.72 -3.02
C HIS A 86 -37.01 -24.24 -3.25
N GLY A 87 -36.92 -25.05 -2.19
CA GLY A 87 -37.10 -26.51 -2.26
C GLY A 87 -35.82 -27.34 -2.37
N ALA A 88 -34.63 -26.74 -2.22
CA ALA A 88 -33.38 -27.50 -2.13
C ALA A 88 -33.33 -28.40 -0.88
N LYS A 89 -32.87 -29.65 -1.03
CA LYS A 89 -32.84 -30.69 0.03
C LYS A 89 -31.44 -31.16 0.40
N ASN A 90 -30.48 -31.06 -0.52
CA ASN A 90 -29.12 -31.58 -0.40
C ASN A 90 -28.13 -30.54 0.15
N VAL A 91 -28.52 -29.25 0.18
CA VAL A 91 -27.71 -28.17 0.74
C VAL A 91 -27.88 -28.06 2.27
N THR A 92 -26.78 -27.88 2.98
CA THR A 92 -26.73 -27.87 4.45
C THR A 92 -26.23 -26.53 4.97
N LEU A 93 -26.91 -25.99 5.99
CA LEU A 93 -26.50 -24.74 6.64
C LEU A 93 -25.11 -24.90 7.28
N PRO A 94 -24.22 -23.91 7.14
CA PRO A 94 -22.92 -23.94 7.79
C PRO A 94 -23.09 -23.96 9.31
N ARG A 95 -22.33 -24.82 9.99
CA ARG A 95 -22.35 -25.00 11.43
C ARG A 95 -21.37 -24.06 12.08
N CYS A 96 -21.80 -23.35 13.12
CA CYS A 96 -20.94 -22.44 13.85
C CYS A 96 -19.72 -23.17 14.44
N ALA A 97 -18.50 -22.69 14.19
CA ALA A 97 -17.27 -23.29 14.72
C ALA A 97 -17.24 -23.39 16.26
N ARG A 98 -18.04 -22.57 16.96
CA ARG A 98 -18.11 -22.55 18.42
C ARG A 98 -19.26 -23.36 19.01
N CYS A 99 -20.48 -23.23 18.47
CA CYS A 99 -21.67 -23.86 19.06
C CYS A 99 -22.26 -25.02 18.24
N GLY A 100 -21.69 -25.33 17.07
CA GLY A 100 -22.11 -26.45 16.20
C GLY A 100 -23.49 -26.31 15.53
N ARG A 101 -24.26 -25.26 15.87
CA ARG A 101 -25.61 -25.04 15.31
C ARG A 101 -25.52 -24.53 13.87
N GLY A 102 -26.29 -25.14 12.97
CA GLY A 102 -26.46 -24.70 11.57
C GLY A 102 -27.22 -23.37 11.51
N ARG A 103 -26.62 -22.36 10.88
CA ARG A 103 -27.21 -21.01 10.67
C ARG A 103 -26.27 -20.13 9.85
N PRO A 104 -26.73 -18.98 9.30
CA PRO A 104 -25.83 -17.98 8.73
C PRO A 104 -24.75 -17.51 9.73
N LEU A 105 -23.49 -17.57 9.32
CA LEU A 105 -22.33 -17.24 10.15
C LEU A 105 -21.77 -15.86 9.77
N LEU A 106 -21.84 -14.91 10.71
CA LEU A 106 -21.56 -13.49 10.46
C LEU A 106 -20.12 -13.10 10.81
N GLY A 107 -19.50 -13.83 11.73
CA GLY A 107 -18.24 -13.46 12.35
C GLY A 107 -17.09 -14.41 12.04
N LEU A 108 -15.91 -14.04 12.52
CA LEU A 108 -14.73 -14.90 12.60
C LEU A 108 -14.31 -15.02 14.06
N ASN A 109 -13.88 -16.21 14.48
CA ASN A 109 -13.13 -16.39 15.71
C ASN A 109 -11.64 -16.06 15.50
N LYS A 110 -10.82 -16.17 16.56
CA LYS A 110 -9.36 -15.96 16.51
C LYS A 110 -8.65 -16.86 15.48
N ASP A 111 -9.13 -18.08 15.26
CA ASP A 111 -8.59 -19.05 14.30
C ASP A 111 -9.08 -18.85 12.87
N ARG A 112 -9.79 -17.74 12.60
CA ARG A 112 -10.36 -17.38 11.28
C ARG A 112 -11.39 -18.38 10.73
N GLN A 113 -12.05 -19.13 11.60
CA GLN A 113 -13.24 -19.91 11.27
C GLN A 113 -14.51 -19.08 11.51
N ARG A 114 -15.56 -19.38 10.75
CA ARG A 114 -16.83 -18.65 10.84
C ARG A 114 -17.59 -19.02 12.12
N VAL A 115 -18.12 -18.00 12.78
CA VAL A 115 -18.97 -18.13 13.97
C VAL A 115 -20.26 -17.35 13.77
N CYS A 116 -21.33 -17.80 14.44
CA CYS A 116 -22.62 -17.10 14.40
C CYS A 116 -22.54 -15.78 15.18
N GLY A 117 -23.44 -14.84 14.87
CA GLY A 117 -23.45 -13.51 15.52
C GLY A 117 -23.54 -13.57 17.05
N SER A 118 -24.25 -14.57 17.59
CA SER A 118 -24.36 -14.82 19.03
C SER A 118 -23.01 -15.22 19.63
N CYS A 119 -22.31 -16.18 19.01
CA CYS A 119 -21.00 -16.66 19.44
C CYS A 119 -19.89 -15.63 19.27
N GLN A 120 -19.94 -14.85 18.18
CA GLN A 120 -19.05 -13.71 17.98
C GLN A 120 -19.25 -12.66 19.08
N SER A 121 -20.50 -12.32 19.38
CA SER A 121 -20.83 -11.40 20.46
C SER A 121 -20.39 -11.94 21.82
N ALA A 122 -20.50 -13.25 22.05
CA ALA A 122 -20.06 -13.89 23.30
C ALA A 122 -18.53 -13.96 23.44
N GLU A 123 -17.76 -13.92 22.36
CA GLU A 123 -16.28 -13.86 22.40
C GLU A 123 -15.78 -12.43 22.68
N LEU A 124 -16.54 -11.43 22.24
CA LEU A 124 -16.30 -10.01 22.52
C LEU A 124 -16.72 -9.59 23.93
N VAL A 125 -17.53 -10.41 24.62
CA VAL A 125 -18.06 -10.12 25.95
C VAL A 125 -17.15 -10.73 27.00
N GLN A 126 -16.46 -9.87 27.75
CA GLN A 126 -15.81 -10.28 28.99
C GLN A 126 -16.87 -10.61 30.05
N THR A 127 -16.86 -11.85 30.53
CA THR A 127 -17.55 -12.24 31.76
C THR A 127 -16.58 -12.10 32.91
N ALA A 128 -16.88 -11.20 33.85
CA ALA A 128 -16.12 -11.04 35.08
C ALA A 128 -17.07 -10.63 36.21
N ALA A 129 -16.54 -10.53 37.43
CA ALA A 129 -17.29 -10.04 38.57
C ALA A 129 -17.74 -8.58 38.32
N CYS A 130 -19.05 -8.34 38.44
CA CYS A 130 -19.60 -6.99 38.38
C CYS A 130 -19.17 -6.19 39.62
N SER A 131 -18.57 -5.01 39.44
CA SER A 131 -18.05 -4.20 40.55
C SER A 131 -19.13 -3.65 41.48
N ALA A 132 -20.41 -3.66 41.09
CA ALA A 132 -21.51 -3.20 41.95
C ALA A 132 -22.24 -4.34 42.70
N CYS A 133 -22.34 -5.54 42.13
CA CYS A 133 -23.11 -6.63 42.74
C CYS A 133 -22.29 -7.90 43.01
N GLY A 134 -20.99 -7.90 42.70
CA GLY A 134 -20.07 -9.02 42.88
C GLY A 134 -20.31 -10.21 41.96
N LYS A 135 -21.48 -10.31 41.31
CA LYS A 135 -21.85 -11.48 40.51
C LYS A 135 -21.06 -11.53 39.20
N CYS A 136 -20.48 -12.69 38.90
CA CYS A 136 -19.87 -12.99 37.60
C CYS A 136 -20.94 -12.99 36.50
N LYS A 137 -20.94 -11.95 35.66
CA LYS A 137 -21.96 -11.76 34.60
C LYS A 137 -21.33 -11.15 33.35
N LYS A 138 -22.10 -11.14 32.27
CA LYS A 138 -21.81 -10.33 31.07
C LYS A 138 -21.73 -8.85 31.45
N LEU A 139 -20.57 -8.26 31.24
CA LEU A 139 -20.29 -6.85 31.52
C LEU A 139 -20.69 -6.01 30.29
N THR A 140 -21.45 -4.94 30.53
CA THR A 140 -22.01 -4.08 29.46
C THR A 140 -21.81 -2.60 29.72
N GLY A 141 -21.40 -2.22 30.92
CA GLY A 141 -21.15 -0.83 31.30
C GLY A 141 -19.94 -0.71 32.20
N LYS A 142 -19.65 0.51 32.62
CA LYS A 142 -18.65 0.81 33.65
C LYS A 142 -19.29 1.68 34.73
N ASN A 143 -18.79 1.58 35.97
CA ASN A 143 -19.15 2.48 37.05
C ASN A 143 -18.34 3.79 36.96
N ARG A 144 -18.52 4.69 37.92
CA ARG A 144 -17.82 5.98 38.02
C ARG A 144 -16.29 5.84 37.96
N ASP A 145 -15.74 4.78 38.54
CA ASP A 145 -14.30 4.53 38.60
C ASP A 145 -13.75 3.83 37.35
N GLY A 146 -14.60 3.56 36.36
CA GLY A 146 -14.22 2.86 35.13
C GLY A 146 -14.18 1.33 35.27
N LEU A 147 -14.61 0.80 36.41
CA LEU A 147 -14.70 -0.64 36.68
C LEU A 147 -15.96 -1.24 36.05
N PRO A 148 -15.95 -2.52 35.62
CA PRO A 148 -17.00 -3.07 34.80
C PRO A 148 -18.30 -3.38 35.58
N LEU A 149 -19.44 -3.10 34.94
CA LEU A 149 -20.79 -3.36 35.45
C LEU A 149 -21.54 -4.35 34.56
N CYS A 150 -22.31 -5.24 35.19
CA CYS A 150 -23.31 -6.03 34.50
C CYS A 150 -24.48 -5.17 34.02
N LYS A 151 -25.24 -5.65 33.03
CA LYS A 151 -26.38 -4.93 32.45
C LYS A 151 -27.34 -4.36 33.49
N ARG A 152 -27.82 -5.17 34.45
CA ARG A 152 -28.76 -4.70 35.48
C ARG A 152 -28.19 -3.56 36.34
N CYS A 153 -26.93 -3.66 36.75
CA CYS A 153 -26.29 -2.60 37.55
C CYS A 153 -26.02 -1.34 36.71
N ALA A 154 -25.62 -1.52 35.44
CA ALA A 154 -25.48 -0.42 34.51
C ALA A 154 -26.83 0.30 34.27
N ASP A 155 -27.90 -0.46 34.04
CA ASP A 155 -29.26 0.04 33.84
C ASP A 155 -29.79 0.78 35.08
N ALA A 156 -29.59 0.23 36.28
CA ALA A 156 -29.95 0.89 37.54
C ALA A 156 -29.21 2.21 37.72
N SER A 157 -27.94 2.27 37.35
CA SER A 157 -27.18 3.53 37.35
C SER A 157 -27.53 4.46 36.19
N TYR A 158 -28.56 4.23 35.37
CA TYR A 158 -29.05 5.22 34.40
C TYR A 158 -30.23 6.03 34.94
N SER A 159 -30.88 5.59 36.03
CA SER A 159 -32.09 6.24 36.57
C SER A 159 -31.82 7.41 37.52
N GLY A 160 -30.56 7.81 37.70
CA GLY A 160 -30.20 8.98 38.50
C GLY A 160 -30.46 10.30 37.77
N ASP A 161 -30.63 11.38 38.54
CA ASP A 161 -30.66 12.73 37.98
C ASP A 161 -29.25 13.21 37.64
N TYR A 162 -28.87 13.07 36.37
CA TYR A 162 -27.60 13.58 35.83
C TYR A 162 -27.74 14.94 35.17
N ARG A 163 -28.96 15.45 35.02
CA ARG A 163 -29.21 16.72 34.33
C ARG A 163 -28.86 17.89 35.23
N THR A 164 -29.29 17.84 36.49
CA THR A 164 -28.96 18.86 37.49
C THR A 164 -27.45 19.11 37.65
N PRO A 165 -26.59 18.08 37.85
CA PRO A 165 -25.15 18.30 37.95
C PRO A 165 -24.52 18.79 36.64
N LEU A 166 -25.02 18.37 35.47
CA LEU A 166 -24.56 18.91 34.18
C LEU A 166 -24.86 20.41 34.06
N ARG A 167 -26.05 20.86 34.45
CA ARG A 167 -26.42 22.28 34.43
C ARG A 167 -25.53 23.11 35.36
N ALA A 168 -25.33 22.62 36.59
CA ALA A 168 -24.46 23.29 37.56
C ALA A 168 -23.02 23.43 37.02
N HIS A 169 -22.51 22.37 36.39
CA HIS A 169 -21.16 22.37 35.82
C HIS A 169 -21.01 23.35 34.65
N LEU A 170 -21.98 23.35 33.72
CA LEU A 170 -21.95 24.22 32.54
C LEU A 170 -22.18 25.70 32.91
N ALA A 171 -22.95 25.98 33.97
CA ALA A 171 -23.08 27.31 34.53
C ALA A 171 -21.76 27.80 35.15
N GLY A 172 -21.01 26.93 35.81
CA GLY A 172 -19.70 27.26 36.39
C GLY A 172 -18.57 27.53 35.39
N LEU A 173 -18.77 27.19 34.10
CA LEU A 173 -17.80 27.46 33.03
C LEU A 173 -17.96 28.86 32.39
N ASP A 174 -18.90 29.66 32.87
CA ASP A 174 -19.22 30.99 32.33
C ASP A 174 -19.37 30.98 30.81
N THR A 175 -20.25 30.10 30.32
CA THR A 175 -20.46 29.89 28.89
C THR A 175 -21.27 31.01 28.23
N GLY A 176 -21.90 31.90 29.00
CA GLY A 176 -22.75 32.98 28.47
C GLY A 176 -24.07 32.52 27.85
N ILE A 177 -24.42 31.23 27.95
CA ILE A 177 -25.70 30.68 27.45
C ILE A 177 -26.77 30.77 28.55
N ASP A 178 -27.99 31.18 28.16
CA ASP A 178 -29.12 31.22 29.09
C ASP A 178 -29.59 29.80 29.51
N PRO A 179 -30.16 29.64 30.72
CA PRO A 179 -30.55 28.32 31.23
C PRO A 179 -31.58 27.55 30.39
N GLY A 180 -32.41 28.21 29.58
CA GLY A 180 -33.42 27.58 28.72
C GLY A 180 -32.83 27.05 27.41
N THR A 181 -31.90 27.79 26.82
CA THR A 181 -31.10 27.32 25.66
C THR A 181 -30.20 26.15 26.05
N LEU A 182 -29.66 26.15 27.27
CA LEU A 182 -28.84 25.05 27.79
C LEU A 182 -29.61 23.72 27.85
N ASP A 183 -30.87 23.75 28.27
CA ASP A 183 -31.73 22.56 28.29
C ASP A 183 -31.95 22.01 26.88
N THR A 184 -32.19 22.90 25.91
CA THR A 184 -32.34 22.52 24.50
C THR A 184 -31.06 21.89 23.93
N VAL A 185 -29.89 22.43 24.29
CA VAL A 185 -28.59 21.87 23.92
C VAL A 185 -28.42 20.46 24.50
N LEU A 186 -28.72 20.27 25.79
CA LEU A 186 -28.63 18.96 26.45
C LEU A 186 -29.59 17.93 25.82
N ASP A 187 -30.80 18.32 25.46
CA ASP A 187 -31.77 17.42 24.81
C ASP A 187 -31.32 17.01 23.41
N SER A 188 -30.66 17.90 22.68
CA SER A 188 -30.12 17.58 21.35
C SER A 188 -28.86 16.70 21.40
N ALA A 189 -27.92 16.98 22.33
CA ALA A 189 -26.63 16.31 22.39
C ALA A 189 -26.65 15.02 23.21
N LEU A 190 -27.44 15.01 24.29
CA LEU A 190 -27.52 13.96 25.31
C LEU A 190 -28.98 13.54 25.63
N PRO A 191 -29.78 13.12 24.63
CA PRO A 191 -31.21 12.81 24.81
C PRO A 191 -31.52 11.61 25.73
N GLN A 192 -30.52 10.86 26.18
CA GLN A 192 -30.71 9.62 26.94
C GLN A 192 -29.93 9.68 28.25
N SER A 193 -30.51 9.18 29.35
CA SER A 193 -29.92 9.29 30.69
C SER A 193 -28.54 8.64 30.81
N TYR A 194 -28.27 7.55 30.05
CA TYR A 194 -26.94 6.94 30.02
C TYR A 194 -25.86 7.85 29.40
N GLN A 195 -26.24 8.72 28.45
CA GLN A 195 -25.34 9.67 27.81
C GLN A 195 -25.05 10.85 28.74
N GLN A 196 -26.09 11.35 29.42
CA GLN A 196 -25.97 12.39 30.44
C GLN A 196 -25.03 11.94 31.56
N ARG A 197 -25.23 10.73 32.07
CA ARG A 197 -24.35 10.13 33.07
C ARG A 197 -22.90 10.04 32.62
N GLU A 198 -22.67 9.51 31.41
CA GLU A 198 -21.32 9.34 30.88
C GLU A 198 -20.58 10.69 30.82
N VAL A 199 -21.24 11.74 30.34
CA VAL A 199 -20.66 13.08 30.28
C VAL A 199 -20.51 13.70 31.66
N ALA A 200 -21.50 13.53 32.55
CA ALA A 200 -21.47 14.06 33.92
C ALA A 200 -20.26 13.53 34.70
N TRP A 201 -19.99 12.22 34.64
CA TRP A 201 -18.81 11.64 35.31
C TRP A 201 -17.49 12.11 34.72
N ILE A 202 -17.43 12.41 33.42
CA ILE A 202 -16.21 12.93 32.80
C ILE A 202 -15.97 14.39 33.23
N LEU A 203 -17.02 15.21 33.24
CA LEU A 203 -16.94 16.61 33.69
C LEU A 203 -16.62 16.71 35.18
N GLU A 204 -17.17 15.83 36.01
CA GLU A 204 -16.85 15.75 37.43
C GLU A 204 -15.35 15.46 37.67
N LYS A 205 -14.76 14.54 36.91
CA LYS A 205 -13.33 14.19 37.01
C LYS A 205 -12.41 15.23 36.38
N ASN A 206 -12.85 15.88 35.31
CA ASN A 206 -12.09 16.91 34.63
C ASN A 206 -13.00 18.09 34.25
N PRO A 207 -13.17 19.05 35.18
CA PRO A 207 -14.07 20.17 35.00
C PRO A 207 -13.82 21.04 33.77
N LEU A 208 -12.55 21.14 33.36
CA LEU A 208 -12.07 22.00 32.28
C LEU A 208 -11.89 21.25 30.94
N VAL A 209 -12.40 20.03 30.83
CA VAL A 209 -12.25 19.21 29.61
C VAL A 209 -12.90 19.85 28.37
N LEU A 210 -13.95 20.65 28.57
CA LEU A 210 -14.66 21.37 27.50
C LEU A 210 -14.00 22.71 27.13
N SER A 211 -13.25 23.32 28.05
CA SER A 211 -12.52 24.56 27.80
C SER A 211 -11.14 24.32 27.18
N THR A 212 -10.72 23.06 27.01
CA THR A 212 -9.48 22.66 26.35
C THR A 212 -9.75 21.70 25.18
N ASN A 213 -8.75 21.43 24.34
CA ASN A 213 -8.89 20.41 23.29
C ASN A 213 -8.95 18.96 23.85
N ALA A 214 -8.91 18.78 25.17
CA ALA A 214 -9.00 17.46 25.82
C ALA A 214 -10.34 16.75 25.53
N ALA A 215 -11.41 17.49 25.24
CA ALA A 215 -12.68 16.93 24.77
C ALA A 215 -12.51 16.04 23.52
N ALA A 216 -11.53 16.34 22.65
CA ALA A 216 -11.23 15.55 21.47
C ALA A 216 -10.68 14.16 21.80
N SER A 217 -10.08 13.96 22.99
CA SER A 217 -9.59 12.66 23.46
C SER A 217 -10.66 11.84 24.20
N GLY A 218 -11.82 12.43 24.48
CA GLY A 218 -12.88 11.85 25.30
C GLY A 218 -13.97 11.07 24.52
N SER A 219 -15.14 10.92 25.15
CA SER A 219 -16.30 10.28 24.54
C SER A 219 -16.83 11.06 23.34
N HIS A 220 -17.51 10.37 22.41
CA HIS A 220 -18.14 11.05 21.27
C HIS A 220 -19.19 12.05 21.74
N ARG A 221 -19.80 11.76 22.89
CA ARG A 221 -20.83 12.58 23.53
C ARG A 221 -20.29 13.93 24.00
N LEU A 222 -19.04 14.00 24.46
CA LEU A 222 -18.37 15.27 24.78
C LEU A 222 -18.15 16.14 23.55
N VAL A 223 -17.72 15.53 22.44
CA VAL A 223 -17.55 16.25 21.18
C VAL A 223 -18.88 16.83 20.69
N LEU A 224 -19.96 16.02 20.74
CA LEU A 224 -21.30 16.49 20.34
C LEU A 224 -21.82 17.60 21.28
N LEU A 225 -21.57 17.51 22.58
CA LEU A 225 -21.94 18.54 23.53
C LEU A 225 -21.17 19.84 23.25
N ALA A 226 -19.85 19.79 23.06
CA ALA A 226 -19.04 20.97 22.74
C ALA A 226 -19.48 21.61 21.41
N GLU A 227 -19.71 20.81 20.37
CA GLU A 227 -20.23 21.30 19.08
C GLU A 227 -21.60 21.98 19.23
N ALA A 228 -22.50 21.41 20.03
CA ALA A 228 -23.84 21.96 20.27
C ALA A 228 -23.79 23.26 21.12
N LEU A 229 -22.93 23.33 22.14
CA LEU A 229 -22.71 24.54 22.93
C LEU A 229 -22.14 25.68 22.08
N ILE A 230 -21.14 25.40 21.23
CA ILE A 230 -20.57 26.40 20.32
C ILE A 230 -21.63 26.90 19.31
N GLN A 231 -22.47 25.99 18.78
CA GLN A 231 -23.57 26.38 17.89
C GLN A 231 -24.62 27.25 18.59
N ALA A 232 -24.83 27.06 19.89
CA ALA A 232 -25.71 27.88 20.71
C ALA A 232 -25.07 29.19 21.19
N GLY A 233 -23.82 29.47 20.80
CA GLY A 233 -23.13 30.73 21.11
C GLY A 233 -22.31 30.72 22.39
N ALA A 234 -21.94 29.55 22.94
CA ALA A 234 -21.14 29.46 24.15
C ALA A 234 -19.77 30.15 24.01
N GLY A 235 -19.44 31.03 24.96
CA GLY A 235 -18.07 31.44 25.26
C GLY A 235 -17.30 30.35 26.03
N ASN A 236 -15.97 30.45 26.09
CA ASN A 236 -15.08 29.60 26.91
C ASN A 236 -15.13 28.09 26.63
N ILE A 237 -15.68 27.66 25.50
CA ILE A 237 -15.64 26.27 25.01
C ILE A 237 -14.63 26.18 23.86
N THR A 238 -13.65 25.27 23.99
CA THR A 238 -12.66 25.05 22.92
C THR A 238 -13.27 24.18 21.81
N VAL A 239 -13.11 24.60 20.56
CA VAL A 239 -13.54 23.83 19.38
C VAL A 239 -12.74 22.51 19.32
N PRO A 240 -13.40 21.34 19.42
CA PRO A 240 -12.69 20.06 19.33
C PRO A 240 -12.01 19.90 17.97
N SER A 241 -10.71 19.67 17.99
CA SER A 241 -9.89 19.55 16.79
C SER A 241 -9.30 18.14 16.64
N CYS A 242 -8.86 17.80 15.43
CA CYS A 242 -8.27 16.50 15.17
C CYS A 242 -6.93 16.33 15.89
N MET A 243 -6.80 15.34 16.78
CA MET A 243 -5.56 15.02 17.52
C MET A 243 -4.37 14.57 16.65
N LEU A 244 -4.56 14.44 15.32
CA LEU A 244 -3.51 14.06 14.37
C LEU A 244 -3.09 15.19 13.44
N CYS A 245 -3.99 16.13 13.12
CA CYS A 245 -3.69 17.20 12.16
C CYS A 245 -4.07 18.60 12.63
N GLY A 246 -4.58 18.75 13.86
CA GLY A 246 -4.99 20.02 14.45
C GLY A 246 -6.20 20.69 13.80
N ALA A 247 -6.74 20.16 12.70
CA ALA A 247 -7.84 20.80 11.98
C ALA A 247 -9.17 20.68 12.76
N SER A 248 -9.89 21.80 12.86
CA SER A 248 -11.27 21.88 13.37
C SER A 248 -12.25 21.28 12.35
N LYS A 249 -12.37 19.96 12.37
CA LYS A 249 -13.24 19.15 11.50
C LYS A 249 -13.97 18.09 12.33
N PRO A 250 -15.11 17.53 11.88
CA PRO A 250 -15.79 16.46 12.60
C PRO A 250 -14.87 15.26 12.89
N ILE A 251 -14.57 15.01 14.18
CA ILE A 251 -13.66 13.96 14.67
C ILE A 251 -14.39 12.67 15.07
N ARG A 252 -15.07 12.07 14.09
CA ARG A 252 -15.93 10.88 14.30
C ARG A 252 -15.17 9.55 14.25
N GLN A 253 -13.94 9.54 13.76
CA GLN A 253 -13.17 8.31 13.52
C GLN A 253 -12.16 8.08 14.64
N HIS A 254 -11.64 6.86 14.74
CA HIS A 254 -10.60 6.50 15.72
C HIS A 254 -9.46 5.72 15.05
N ILE A 255 -8.24 6.02 15.48
CA ILE A 255 -7.03 5.24 15.20
C ILE A 255 -6.43 4.89 16.55
N GLU A 256 -6.33 3.59 16.87
CA GLU A 256 -5.70 3.08 18.09
C GLU A 256 -6.18 3.74 19.40
N GLY A 257 -7.46 4.15 19.43
CA GLY A 257 -8.08 4.82 20.59
C GLY A 257 -8.12 6.35 20.48
N THR A 258 -7.32 6.97 19.62
CA THR A 258 -7.28 8.42 19.40
C THR A 258 -8.33 8.85 18.38
N ARG A 259 -9.16 9.85 18.72
CA ARG A 259 -10.13 10.41 17.77
C ARG A 259 -9.46 11.26 16.70
N CYS A 260 -9.96 11.15 15.48
CA CYS A 260 -9.46 11.91 14.35
C CYS A 260 -10.54 12.24 13.34
N CYS A 261 -10.23 13.21 12.46
CA CYS A 261 -11.08 13.54 11.34
C CYS A 261 -11.08 12.41 10.29
N ARG A 262 -12.13 12.37 9.46
CA ARG A 262 -12.28 11.38 8.38
C ARG A 262 -11.05 11.30 7.47
N GLN A 263 -10.43 12.43 7.16
CA GLN A 263 -9.29 12.50 6.24
C GLN A 263 -8.03 11.85 6.82
N CYS A 264 -7.73 12.07 8.11
CA CYS A 264 -6.63 11.40 8.79
C CYS A 264 -6.88 9.90 8.89
N TYR A 265 -8.10 9.50 9.26
CA TYR A 265 -8.51 8.09 9.25
C TYR A 265 -8.31 7.43 7.89
N GLU A 266 -8.88 8.02 6.82
CA GLU A 266 -8.73 7.47 5.47
C GLU A 266 -7.26 7.43 5.02
N THR A 267 -6.45 8.42 5.39
CA THR A 267 -5.03 8.46 5.04
C THR A 267 -4.24 7.34 5.73
N HIS A 268 -4.53 7.08 7.01
CA HIS A 268 -3.95 5.98 7.77
C HIS A 268 -4.33 4.60 7.19
N GLN A 269 -5.50 4.49 6.55
CA GLN A 269 -6.00 3.24 5.95
C GLN A 269 -5.52 3.01 4.51
N LYS A 270 -4.67 3.88 3.95
CA LYS A 270 -4.18 3.71 2.56
C LYS A 270 -3.12 2.61 2.51
N GLU A 271 -3.24 1.75 1.51
CA GLU A 271 -2.26 0.70 1.22
C GLU A 271 -1.76 0.84 -0.23
N PRO A 272 -0.55 0.34 -0.55
CA PRO A 272 -0.06 0.32 -1.93
C PRO A 272 -0.92 -0.62 -2.77
N CYS A 273 -1.60 -0.07 -3.77
CA CYS A 273 -2.40 -0.89 -4.67
C CYS A 273 -1.52 -1.87 -5.45
N ASN A 274 -1.85 -3.16 -5.40
CA ASN A 274 -1.13 -4.23 -6.10
C ASN A 274 -1.03 -4.03 -7.62
N ARG A 275 -2.01 -3.35 -8.23
CA ARG A 275 -2.00 -3.11 -9.69
C ARG A 275 -1.19 -1.88 -10.11
N CYS A 276 -1.38 -0.75 -9.44
CA CYS A 276 -0.78 0.52 -9.88
C CYS A 276 0.32 1.06 -8.95
N GLY A 277 0.60 0.38 -7.85
CA GLY A 277 1.60 0.76 -6.84
C GLY A 277 1.24 2.01 -6.02
N ARG A 278 0.20 2.77 -6.39
CA ARG A 278 -0.19 4.00 -5.68
C ARG A 278 -0.76 3.67 -4.32
N ILE A 279 -0.30 4.42 -3.31
CA ILE A 279 -0.88 4.44 -1.97
C ILE A 279 -2.27 5.07 -2.08
N ALA A 280 -3.31 4.27 -1.87
CA ALA A 280 -4.69 4.69 -2.04
C ALA A 280 -5.63 3.85 -1.16
N ASN A 281 -6.86 4.34 -0.97
CA ASN A 281 -7.88 3.58 -0.25
C ASN A 281 -8.17 2.27 -0.98
N VAL A 282 -8.10 1.16 -0.23
CA VAL A 282 -8.40 -0.18 -0.73
C VAL A 282 -9.90 -0.35 -0.85
N VAL A 283 -10.40 -0.63 -2.05
CA VAL A 283 -11.86 -0.88 -2.25
C VAL A 283 -12.19 -2.35 -2.31
N VAL A 284 -11.25 -3.17 -2.75
CA VAL A 284 -11.37 -4.63 -2.83
C VAL A 284 -9.98 -5.26 -2.73
N ARG A 285 -9.94 -6.53 -2.36
CA ARG A 285 -8.74 -7.36 -2.47
C ARG A 285 -8.94 -8.41 -3.56
N ASN A 286 -7.91 -8.74 -4.32
CA ASN A 286 -8.01 -9.75 -5.37
C ASN A 286 -8.02 -11.18 -4.79
N HIS A 287 -8.02 -12.22 -5.63
CA HIS A 287 -8.05 -13.62 -5.19
C HIS A 287 -6.82 -14.02 -4.34
N LYS A 288 -5.71 -13.29 -4.42
CA LYS A 288 -4.51 -13.47 -3.57
C LYS A 288 -4.54 -12.61 -2.31
N ASN A 289 -5.68 -11.99 -1.99
CA ASN A 289 -5.88 -11.06 -0.89
C ASN A 289 -5.05 -9.75 -0.99
N GLU A 290 -4.62 -9.38 -2.20
CA GLU A 290 -3.79 -8.19 -2.44
C GLU A 290 -4.68 -6.95 -2.67
N PRO A 291 -4.30 -5.76 -2.15
CA PRO A 291 -5.14 -4.56 -2.16
C PRO A 291 -5.30 -3.93 -3.55
N ILE A 292 -6.53 -3.58 -3.93
CA ILE A 292 -6.87 -2.91 -5.19
C ILE A 292 -7.55 -1.58 -4.90
N CYS A 293 -7.03 -0.49 -5.49
CA CYS A 293 -7.62 0.84 -5.34
C CYS A 293 -8.85 1.06 -6.22
N ALA A 294 -9.67 2.06 -5.88
CA ALA A 294 -10.90 2.40 -6.61
C ALA A 294 -10.71 2.60 -8.11
N ARG A 295 -9.59 3.21 -8.53
CA ARG A 295 -9.30 3.44 -9.96
C ARG A 295 -9.02 2.12 -10.68
N CYS A 296 -8.11 1.32 -10.15
CA CYS A 296 -7.76 0.02 -10.73
C CYS A 296 -8.96 -0.94 -10.74
N TYR A 297 -9.77 -0.91 -9.69
CA TYR A 297 -11.04 -1.64 -9.66
C TYR A 297 -11.97 -1.21 -10.79
N ARG A 298 -12.17 0.10 -10.98
CA ARG A 298 -13.07 0.62 -12.01
C ARG A 298 -12.58 0.36 -13.45
N LEU A 299 -11.27 0.36 -13.67
CA LEU A 299 -10.68 0.14 -14.99
C LEU A 299 -10.54 -1.33 -15.37
N ASP A 300 -10.71 -2.24 -14.41
CA ASP A 300 -10.60 -3.66 -14.65
C ASP A 300 -11.78 -4.14 -15.50
N PRO A 301 -11.59 -4.58 -16.76
CA PRO A 301 -12.71 -5.02 -17.61
C PRO A 301 -13.47 -6.20 -17.02
N LEU A 302 -12.78 -6.95 -16.16
CA LEU A 302 -13.35 -8.04 -15.39
C LEU A 302 -14.44 -7.58 -14.41
N ASN A 303 -14.50 -6.30 -14.05
CA ASN A 303 -15.58 -5.75 -13.23
C ASN A 303 -16.73 -5.17 -14.08
N HIS A 304 -16.62 -5.20 -15.41
CA HIS A 304 -17.62 -4.65 -16.31
C HIS A 304 -18.60 -5.74 -16.75
N GLU A 305 -19.84 -5.31 -17.01
CA GLU A 305 -20.87 -6.14 -17.61
C GLU A 305 -21.63 -5.29 -18.63
N LEU A 306 -22.32 -5.94 -19.56
CA LEU A 306 -23.12 -5.25 -20.56
C LEU A 306 -24.33 -4.60 -19.89
N CYS A 307 -24.48 -3.29 -20.10
CA CYS A 307 -25.68 -2.57 -19.72
C CYS A 307 -26.84 -2.95 -20.64
N THR A 308 -27.99 -3.34 -20.08
CA THR A 308 -29.18 -3.71 -20.85
C THR A 308 -29.66 -2.57 -21.74
N GLU A 309 -29.63 -1.33 -21.25
CA GLU A 309 -30.13 -0.17 -21.99
C GLU A 309 -29.19 0.33 -23.10
N CYS A 310 -27.89 0.50 -22.80
CA CYS A 310 -26.94 1.09 -23.78
C CYS A 310 -25.98 0.10 -24.43
N GLY A 311 -26.04 -1.18 -24.08
CA GLY A 311 -25.16 -2.25 -24.59
C GLY A 311 -23.67 -2.13 -24.24
N ARG A 312 -23.23 -1.06 -23.58
CA ARG A 312 -21.80 -0.85 -23.25
C ARG A 312 -21.37 -1.72 -22.08
N ALA A 313 -20.18 -2.30 -22.19
CA ALA A 313 -19.48 -2.91 -21.07
C ALA A 313 -19.01 -1.82 -20.10
N ASP A 314 -19.63 -1.74 -18.93
CA ASP A 314 -19.31 -0.75 -17.89
C ASP A 314 -19.61 -1.34 -16.50
N LEU A 315 -19.33 -0.61 -15.44
CA LEU A 315 -19.74 -0.97 -14.08
C LEU A 315 -21.26 -0.83 -13.93
N ILE A 316 -21.93 -1.96 -13.70
CA ILE A 316 -23.34 -1.99 -13.37
C ILE A 316 -23.54 -1.43 -11.95
N ARG A 317 -24.38 -0.40 -11.87
CA ARG A 317 -24.70 0.33 -10.65
C ARG A 317 -26.01 -0.11 -10.04
N HIS A 318 -26.91 -0.61 -10.86
CA HIS A 318 -28.22 -1.10 -10.44
C HIS A 318 -28.62 -2.33 -11.24
N ARG A 319 -29.30 -3.24 -10.56
CA ARG A 319 -29.93 -4.42 -11.14
C ARG A 319 -31.39 -4.40 -10.73
N GLU A 320 -32.26 -4.53 -11.70
CA GLU A 320 -33.70 -4.64 -11.45
C GLU A 320 -34.00 -6.04 -10.90
N PRO A 321 -34.46 -6.19 -9.65
CA PRO A 321 -34.61 -7.50 -9.03
C PRO A 321 -35.64 -8.41 -9.73
N SER A 322 -36.69 -7.82 -10.32
CA SER A 322 -37.78 -8.58 -10.96
C SER A 322 -37.44 -9.07 -12.36
N THR A 323 -36.63 -8.30 -13.11
CA THR A 323 -36.34 -8.59 -14.53
C THR A 323 -34.90 -8.98 -14.80
N GLY A 324 -34.01 -8.85 -13.81
CA GLY A 324 -32.57 -9.09 -13.94
C GLY A 324 -31.84 -8.04 -14.81
N GLN A 325 -32.53 -7.00 -15.26
CA GLN A 325 -31.95 -5.96 -16.13
C GLN A 325 -30.85 -5.19 -15.42
N ARG A 326 -29.78 -4.87 -16.17
CA ARG A 326 -28.51 -4.37 -15.63
C ARG A 326 -28.26 -2.97 -16.15
N TYR A 327 -28.18 -1.99 -15.25
CA TYR A 327 -28.03 -0.59 -15.62
C TYR A 327 -26.67 -0.04 -15.19
N CYS A 328 -25.91 0.50 -16.14
CA CYS A 328 -24.72 1.28 -15.84
C CYS A 328 -25.09 2.60 -15.14
N GLY A 329 -24.12 3.27 -14.53
CA GLY A 329 -24.37 4.52 -13.79
C GLY A 329 -24.89 5.71 -14.62
N ARG A 330 -24.84 5.65 -15.95
CA ARG A 330 -25.41 6.67 -16.86
C ARG A 330 -26.88 6.40 -17.19
N CYS A 331 -27.19 5.13 -17.40
CA CYS A 331 -28.50 4.60 -17.73
C CYS A 331 -29.43 4.58 -16.52
N TRP A 332 -28.93 4.14 -15.36
CA TRP A 332 -29.73 4.09 -14.14
C TRP A 332 -30.16 5.49 -13.66
N LYS A 333 -31.47 5.73 -13.58
CA LYS A 333 -32.04 7.01 -13.12
C LYS A 333 -32.49 7.00 -11.66
N GLY A 334 -32.64 5.84 -11.02
CA GLY A 334 -33.19 5.72 -9.66
C GLY A 334 -34.71 5.55 -9.67
N PRO A 335 -35.32 5.17 -8.52
CA PRO A 335 -36.76 4.96 -8.42
C PRO A 335 -37.53 6.27 -8.60
N LEU A 336 -38.68 6.20 -9.27
CA LEU A 336 -39.62 7.32 -9.35
C LEU A 336 -40.28 7.50 -7.99
N ALA A 337 -40.20 8.71 -7.43
CA ALA A 337 -40.92 9.09 -6.24
C ALA A 337 -41.31 10.57 -6.30
N THR A 338 -42.33 10.93 -5.54
CA THR A 338 -42.75 12.32 -5.36
C THR A 338 -41.70 13.07 -4.56
N CYS A 339 -41.11 14.11 -5.15
CA CYS A 339 -40.09 14.91 -4.48
C CYS A 339 -40.71 15.74 -3.33
N VAL A 340 -40.25 15.54 -2.09
CA VAL A 340 -40.75 16.30 -0.92
C VAL A 340 -40.50 17.81 -1.00
N SER A 341 -39.59 18.26 -1.88
CA SER A 341 -39.28 19.69 -2.03
C SER A 341 -40.01 20.38 -3.17
N CYS A 342 -40.44 19.67 -4.21
CA CYS A 342 -41.11 20.30 -5.37
C CYS A 342 -42.41 19.62 -5.81
N GLY A 343 -42.85 18.57 -5.12
CA GLY A 343 -44.10 17.85 -5.40
C GLY A 343 -44.12 17.04 -6.70
N LYS A 344 -43.09 17.12 -7.56
CA LYS A 344 -43.07 16.41 -8.85
C LYS A 344 -42.58 14.98 -8.70
N THR A 345 -43.23 14.05 -9.41
CA THR A 345 -42.77 12.67 -9.58
C THR A 345 -41.54 12.66 -10.48
N LYS A 346 -40.39 12.33 -9.88
CA LYS A 346 -39.09 12.31 -10.56
C LYS A 346 -38.25 11.14 -10.03
N PRO A 347 -37.17 10.75 -10.72
CA PRO A 347 -36.19 9.84 -10.16
C PRO A 347 -35.57 10.47 -8.90
N CYS A 348 -35.88 9.90 -7.73
CA CYS A 348 -35.49 10.44 -6.43
C CYS A 348 -34.91 9.30 -5.57
N PRO A 349 -33.63 9.37 -5.17
CA PRO A 349 -33.12 8.44 -4.18
C PRO A 349 -33.85 8.66 -2.85
N SER A 350 -34.26 7.56 -2.20
CA SER A 350 -34.88 7.62 -0.89
C SER A 350 -33.85 8.03 0.17
N THR A 351 -34.22 8.98 1.04
CA THR A 351 -33.40 9.44 2.16
C THR A 351 -34.24 9.46 3.44
N ARG A 352 -33.59 9.54 4.62
CA ARG A 352 -34.29 9.65 5.91
C ARG A 352 -35.20 10.89 6.04
N GLN A 353 -35.00 11.90 5.20
CA GLN A 353 -35.78 13.15 5.17
C GLN A 353 -36.81 13.17 4.02
N GLY A 354 -37.13 12.00 3.46
CA GLY A 354 -38.00 11.85 2.29
C GLY A 354 -37.25 11.87 0.95
N SER A 355 -37.91 11.41 -0.11
CA SER A 355 -37.36 11.35 -1.46
C SER A 355 -37.25 12.77 -2.04
N ARG A 356 -36.04 13.20 -2.43
CA ARG A 356 -35.81 14.50 -3.08
C ARG A 356 -35.19 14.31 -4.46
N CYS A 357 -35.67 15.06 -5.45
CA CYS A 357 -35.10 14.99 -6.80
C CYS A 357 -33.74 15.68 -6.84
N ALA A 358 -32.87 15.24 -7.78
CA ALA A 358 -31.51 15.75 -7.90
C ALA A 358 -31.46 17.28 -8.09
N ASP A 359 -32.46 17.89 -8.73
CA ASP A 359 -32.53 19.34 -8.93
C ASP A 359 -32.79 20.09 -7.62
N CYS A 360 -33.73 19.60 -6.80
CA CYS A 360 -34.02 20.20 -5.49
C CYS A 360 -32.85 20.03 -4.53
N VAL A 361 -32.17 18.88 -4.56
CA VAL A 361 -30.92 18.69 -3.78
C VAL A 361 -29.84 19.66 -4.26
N ARG A 362 -29.70 19.88 -5.57
CA ARG A 362 -28.73 20.82 -6.13
C ARG A 362 -29.03 22.27 -5.74
N ARG A 363 -30.30 22.67 -5.69
CA ARG A 363 -30.73 24.00 -5.22
C ARG A 363 -30.54 24.20 -3.72
N ALA A 364 -30.85 23.19 -2.91
CA ALA A 364 -30.67 23.26 -1.45
C ALA A 364 -29.20 23.44 -1.02
N ASN A 365 -28.24 23.08 -1.89
CA ASN A 365 -26.81 23.25 -1.67
C ASN A 365 -26.21 24.36 -2.57
N ALA A 366 -27.03 25.30 -3.03
CA ALA A 366 -26.58 26.43 -3.83
C ALA A 366 -26.13 27.58 -2.94
N GLU A 367 -24.94 28.10 -3.21
CA GLU A 367 -24.36 29.26 -2.55
C GLU A 367 -24.00 30.31 -3.62
N PRO A 368 -23.93 31.60 -3.28
CA PRO A 368 -23.42 32.62 -4.19
C PRO A 368 -21.97 32.30 -4.58
N CYS A 369 -21.70 32.24 -5.89
CA CYS A 369 -20.38 32.00 -6.42
C CYS A 369 -19.48 33.23 -6.18
N ALA A 370 -18.33 33.04 -5.54
CA ALA A 370 -17.34 34.09 -5.29
C ALA A 370 -16.78 34.74 -6.58
N GLU A 371 -16.83 34.03 -7.70
CA GLU A 371 -16.29 34.49 -8.99
C GLU A 371 -17.34 35.22 -9.85
N CYS A 372 -18.59 34.75 -9.85
CA CYS A 372 -19.63 35.27 -10.76
C CYS A 372 -20.90 35.76 -10.08
N GLY A 373 -20.97 35.73 -8.75
CA GLY A 373 -22.11 36.17 -7.95
C GLY A 373 -23.36 35.29 -8.04
N ARG A 374 -23.48 34.42 -9.04
CA ARG A 374 -24.68 33.59 -9.23
C ARG A 374 -24.82 32.52 -8.14
N VAL A 375 -26.04 32.37 -7.62
CA VAL A 375 -26.39 31.32 -6.64
C VAL A 375 -26.54 29.98 -7.35
N LEU A 376 -25.52 29.13 -7.22
CA LEU A 376 -25.41 27.85 -7.92
C LEU A 376 -24.83 26.80 -6.98
N ALA A 377 -25.01 25.51 -7.28
CA ALA A 377 -24.39 24.44 -6.49
C ALA A 377 -22.88 24.63 -6.39
N VAL A 378 -22.30 24.40 -5.22
CA VAL A 378 -20.86 24.56 -5.00
C VAL A 378 -20.09 23.40 -5.66
N SER A 379 -19.07 23.71 -6.48
CA SER A 379 -18.20 22.69 -7.10
C SER A 379 -16.79 22.68 -6.51
N SER A 380 -16.29 23.82 -6.07
CA SER A 380 -15.01 23.96 -5.37
C SER A 380 -15.10 25.14 -4.41
N ARG A 381 -14.19 25.24 -3.44
CA ARG A 381 -14.07 26.41 -2.57
C ARG A 381 -12.69 27.06 -2.75
N THR A 382 -12.61 28.38 -2.58
CA THR A 382 -11.35 29.13 -2.52
C THR A 382 -10.59 28.81 -1.23
N HIS A 383 -9.35 29.30 -1.09
CA HIS A 383 -8.60 29.17 0.16
C HIS A 383 -9.33 29.83 1.34
N SER A 384 -10.03 30.94 1.12
CA SER A 384 -10.86 31.62 2.11
C SER A 384 -12.21 30.92 2.40
N GLY A 385 -12.47 29.77 1.76
CA GLY A 385 -13.71 29.00 1.97
C GLY A 385 -14.91 29.46 1.13
N ALA A 386 -14.77 30.50 0.31
CA ALA A 386 -15.85 31.01 -0.53
C ALA A 386 -16.22 30.01 -1.65
N ALA A 387 -17.51 29.86 -1.92
CA ALA A 387 -18.03 28.89 -2.88
C ALA A 387 -17.76 29.29 -4.34
N VAL A 388 -17.36 28.33 -5.18
CA VAL A 388 -17.18 28.53 -6.62
C VAL A 388 -18.05 27.52 -7.39
N CYS A 389 -18.87 28.03 -8.31
CA CYS A 389 -19.84 27.22 -9.04
C CYS A 389 -19.18 26.33 -10.12
N PRO A 390 -19.79 25.22 -10.54
CA PRO A 390 -19.23 24.30 -11.53
C PRO A 390 -18.91 25.01 -12.85
N GLN A 391 -19.65 26.05 -13.21
CA GLN A 391 -19.35 26.80 -14.42
C GLN A 391 -18.09 27.62 -14.22
N CYS A 392 -17.87 28.34 -13.12
CA CYS A 392 -16.62 29.05 -12.82
C CYS A 392 -15.43 28.09 -12.61
N THR A 393 -15.65 26.97 -11.92
CA THR A 393 -14.65 25.88 -11.79
C THR A 393 -14.29 25.29 -13.15
N ARG A 394 -15.27 25.14 -14.06
CA ARG A 394 -15.06 24.70 -15.45
C ARG A 394 -14.62 25.83 -16.38
N MET A 395 -14.85 27.11 -16.05
CA MET A 395 -14.48 28.33 -16.80
C MET A 395 -13.00 28.69 -16.68
N LYS A 396 -12.22 27.79 -16.07
CA LYS A 396 -11.05 27.23 -16.77
C LYS A 396 -11.43 26.59 -18.14
N ALA A 397 -12.27 27.27 -18.93
CA ALA A 397 -13.09 26.73 -20.00
C ALA A 397 -12.19 26.18 -21.07
N LYS A 398 -12.56 25.03 -21.61
CA LYS A 398 -11.95 24.58 -22.86
C LYS A 398 -12.49 25.47 -23.97
N THR A 399 -11.66 26.39 -24.44
CA THR A 399 -11.88 27.12 -25.70
C THR A 399 -10.63 26.95 -26.55
N ASN A 400 -10.68 27.41 -27.79
CA ASN A 400 -9.51 27.43 -28.66
C ASN A 400 -8.45 28.31 -28.00
N CYS A 401 -7.29 27.72 -27.73
CA CYS A 401 -6.15 28.52 -27.30
C CYS A 401 -5.73 29.42 -28.46
N SER A 402 -5.54 30.72 -28.23
CA SER A 402 -5.16 31.67 -29.29
C SER A 402 -3.82 31.35 -29.96
N GLN A 403 -2.98 30.49 -29.36
CA GLN A 403 -1.69 30.10 -29.93
C GLN A 403 -1.64 28.69 -30.55
N CYS A 404 -2.26 27.69 -29.94
CA CYS A 404 -2.23 26.33 -30.50
C CYS A 404 -3.56 25.89 -31.10
N HIS A 405 -4.58 26.75 -31.06
CA HIS A 405 -5.96 26.57 -31.55
C HIS A 405 -6.71 25.33 -31.06
N ASN A 406 -6.07 24.49 -30.24
CA ASN A 406 -6.66 23.31 -29.64
C ASN A 406 -7.62 23.72 -28.52
N VAL A 407 -8.78 23.07 -28.49
CA VAL A 407 -9.78 23.19 -27.43
C VAL A 407 -9.19 22.66 -26.12
N ARG A 408 -8.68 23.58 -25.28
CA ARG A 408 -7.95 23.25 -24.05
C ARG A 408 -8.34 24.19 -22.92
N ILE A 409 -8.19 23.70 -21.70
CA ILE A 409 -8.44 24.45 -20.46
C ILE A 409 -7.62 25.75 -20.50
N VAL A 410 -8.30 26.90 -20.53
CA VAL A 410 -7.69 28.21 -20.44
C VAL A 410 -7.18 28.43 -19.02
N VAL A 411 -5.91 28.84 -18.91
CA VAL A 411 -5.27 29.15 -17.62
C VAL A 411 -4.90 30.62 -17.47
N ALA A 412 -4.96 31.40 -18.55
CA ALA A 412 -4.67 32.82 -18.57
C ALA A 412 -5.39 33.49 -19.75
N ARG A 413 -5.73 34.77 -19.59
CA ARG A 413 -6.14 35.65 -20.70
C ARG A 413 -5.16 36.81 -20.77
N LEU A 414 -4.57 37.03 -21.94
CA LEU A 414 -3.65 38.14 -22.20
C LEU A 414 -4.34 39.06 -23.21
N GLU A 415 -4.56 40.33 -22.85
CA GLU A 415 -5.30 41.28 -23.71
C GLU A 415 -6.67 40.74 -24.17
N GLY A 416 -7.34 39.97 -23.29
CA GLY A 416 -8.62 39.32 -23.59
C GLY A 416 -8.52 37.95 -24.27
N GLU A 417 -7.38 37.60 -24.87
CA GLU A 417 -7.15 36.37 -25.63
C GLU A 417 -6.87 35.13 -24.74
N PRO A 418 -7.54 33.98 -24.95
CA PRO A 418 -7.41 32.78 -24.13
C PRO A 418 -6.15 31.92 -24.40
N TYR A 419 -5.36 31.63 -23.37
CA TYR A 419 -4.20 30.73 -23.45
C TYR A 419 -4.35 29.47 -22.61
N CYS A 420 -4.04 28.31 -23.21
CA CYS A 420 -4.03 27.02 -22.50
C CYS A 420 -2.77 26.85 -21.64
N LYS A 421 -2.80 25.89 -20.70
CA LYS A 421 -1.67 25.61 -19.79
C LYS A 421 -0.31 25.46 -20.48
N PHE A 422 -0.26 24.87 -21.68
CA PHE A 422 0.98 24.63 -22.40
C PHE A 422 1.49 25.87 -23.11
N CYS A 423 0.61 26.61 -23.81
CA CYS A 423 0.97 27.82 -24.54
C CYS A 423 1.28 28.97 -23.59
N TYR A 424 0.43 29.18 -22.57
CA TYR A 424 0.75 30.13 -21.50
C TYR A 424 2.03 29.73 -20.77
N ARG A 425 2.45 28.45 -20.78
CA ARG A 425 3.72 28.06 -20.18
C ARG A 425 4.96 28.57 -20.95
N ARG A 426 4.80 28.89 -22.23
CA ARG A 426 5.87 29.35 -23.12
C ARG A 426 5.77 30.84 -23.45
N HIS A 427 4.64 31.48 -23.12
CA HIS A 427 4.39 32.89 -23.41
C HIS A 427 5.26 33.82 -22.54
N PRO A 428 5.86 34.90 -23.08
CA PRO A 428 6.69 35.84 -22.31
C PRO A 428 6.02 36.40 -21.05
N ALA A 429 4.75 36.82 -21.14
CA ALA A 429 3.95 37.30 -20.00
C ALA A 429 3.80 36.32 -18.82
N SER A 430 4.17 35.05 -19.00
CA SER A 430 4.17 34.06 -17.93
C SER A 430 5.45 34.04 -17.09
N PHE A 431 6.47 34.77 -17.53
CA PHE A 431 7.69 35.09 -16.80
C PHE A 431 7.49 36.48 -16.20
N ARG A 432 7.70 36.59 -14.89
CA ARG A 432 7.57 37.85 -14.13
C ARG A 432 8.78 37.98 -13.22
N GLU A 433 9.15 39.20 -12.90
CA GLU A 433 10.24 39.45 -11.96
C GLU A 433 9.84 38.96 -10.56
N CYS A 434 10.77 38.27 -9.92
CA CYS A 434 10.58 37.81 -8.56
C CYS A 434 10.74 38.97 -7.58
N GLU A 435 9.75 39.19 -6.72
CA GLU A 435 9.77 40.30 -5.75
C GLU A 435 10.92 40.23 -4.74
N SER A 436 11.56 39.07 -4.56
CA SER A 436 12.70 38.89 -3.65
C SER A 436 14.08 38.95 -4.32
N CYS A 437 14.30 38.31 -5.46
CA CYS A 437 15.62 38.25 -6.11
C CYS A 437 15.71 38.97 -7.46
N GLY A 438 14.60 39.57 -7.95
CA GLY A 438 14.55 40.28 -9.23
C GLY A 438 14.61 39.41 -10.48
N SER A 439 14.90 38.10 -10.37
CA SER A 439 15.02 37.23 -11.54
C SER A 439 13.70 37.12 -12.32
N THR A 440 13.74 37.30 -13.62
CA THR A 440 12.58 37.14 -14.51
C THR A 440 12.33 35.67 -14.80
N GLU A 441 11.43 35.04 -14.05
CA GLU A 441 11.11 33.63 -14.22
C GLU A 441 9.64 33.29 -13.94
N ARG A 442 9.28 32.00 -13.98
CA ARG A 442 7.93 31.57 -13.61
C ARG A 442 7.78 31.54 -12.10
N LEU A 443 7.10 32.53 -11.57
CA LEU A 443 6.81 32.62 -10.13
C LEU A 443 6.05 31.39 -9.62
N HIS A 444 6.41 30.94 -8.41
CA HIS A 444 5.85 29.76 -7.76
C HIS A 444 4.65 30.13 -6.90
N HIS A 445 4.82 31.07 -5.95
CA HIS A 445 3.78 31.51 -5.04
C HIS A 445 4.04 32.94 -4.54
N PHE A 446 2.98 33.71 -4.28
CA PHE A 446 3.03 35.09 -3.73
C PHE A 446 4.11 36.00 -4.35
N GLY A 447 4.17 36.11 -5.67
CA GLY A 447 5.16 37.01 -6.30
C GLY A 447 6.61 36.51 -6.27
N LYS A 448 6.88 35.35 -5.64
CA LYS A 448 8.23 34.80 -5.47
C LYS A 448 8.49 33.62 -6.41
N CYS A 449 9.74 33.48 -6.84
CA CYS A 449 10.17 32.35 -7.64
C CYS A 449 10.31 31.07 -6.82
N ALA A 450 10.48 29.93 -7.49
CA ALA A 450 10.60 28.65 -6.80
C ALA A 450 11.84 28.61 -5.90
N SER A 451 12.96 29.22 -6.31
CA SER A 451 14.19 29.28 -5.53
C SER A 451 14.00 30.05 -4.23
N CYS A 452 13.45 31.27 -4.28
CA CYS A 452 13.19 32.07 -3.08
C CYS A 452 12.16 31.43 -2.13
N VAL A 453 11.11 30.78 -2.66
CA VAL A 453 10.16 30.06 -1.81
C VAL A 453 10.80 28.84 -1.15
N ALA A 454 11.63 28.10 -1.88
CA ALA A 454 12.34 26.95 -1.34
C ALA A 454 13.32 27.35 -0.23
N ASP A 455 14.05 28.45 -0.44
CA ASP A 455 14.96 29.04 0.53
C ASP A 455 14.24 29.48 1.82
N LEU A 456 13.14 30.23 1.69
CA LEU A 456 12.33 30.65 2.85
C LEU A 456 11.80 29.47 3.67
N LEU A 457 11.30 28.42 3.01
CA LEU A 457 10.81 27.23 3.69
C LEU A 457 11.94 26.42 4.34
N LEU A 458 13.13 26.44 3.73
CA LEU A 458 14.31 25.77 4.29
C LEU A 458 14.82 26.51 5.53
N GLN A 459 14.85 27.84 5.49
CA GLN A 459 15.18 28.66 6.67
C GLN A 459 14.19 28.39 7.80
N ASP A 460 12.88 28.47 7.55
CA ASP A 460 11.82 28.14 8.53
C ASP A 460 11.99 26.75 9.16
N LEU A 461 12.48 25.77 8.39
CA LEU A 461 12.68 24.42 8.89
C LEU A 461 13.91 24.30 9.83
N LEU A 462 14.96 25.07 9.60
CA LEU A 462 16.27 24.88 10.25
C LEU A 462 16.57 25.87 11.37
N VAL A 463 15.87 27.00 11.38
CA VAL A 463 15.95 28.05 12.40
C VAL A 463 15.65 27.50 13.81
N ASP A 464 16.33 28.04 14.82
CA ASP A 464 16.05 27.82 16.23
C ASP A 464 14.96 28.75 16.79
N ASP A 465 14.66 28.67 18.08
CA ASP A 465 13.66 29.53 18.72
C ASP A 465 13.99 31.04 18.66
N ASN A 466 15.25 31.40 18.31
CA ASN A 466 15.73 32.78 18.19
C ASN A 466 15.71 33.33 16.76
N GLY A 467 15.26 32.55 15.77
CA GLY A 467 15.22 33.01 14.39
C GLY A 467 16.52 32.81 13.61
N VAL A 468 17.53 32.12 14.17
CA VAL A 468 18.86 31.95 13.55
C VAL A 468 19.09 30.48 13.20
N ILE A 469 19.80 30.19 12.09
CA ILE A 469 20.24 28.83 11.76
C ILE A 469 21.49 28.52 12.60
N PRO A 470 21.45 27.52 13.51
CA PRO A 470 22.59 27.11 14.30
C PRO A 470 23.78 26.61 13.44
N PRO A 471 25.05 26.78 13.89
CA PRO A 471 26.23 26.39 13.12
C PRO A 471 26.27 24.91 12.73
N ASP A 472 25.75 24.03 13.58
CA ASP A 472 25.62 22.58 13.34
C ASP A 472 24.62 22.25 12.22
N ARG A 473 23.70 23.19 11.91
CA ARG A 473 22.69 23.07 10.84
C ARG A 473 23.06 23.82 9.56
N GLN A 474 24.12 24.62 9.58
CA GLN A 474 24.57 25.39 8.42
C GLN A 474 24.96 24.49 7.24
N ARG A 475 25.68 23.39 7.50
CA ARG A 475 26.01 22.40 6.46
C ARG A 475 24.77 21.73 5.86
N LEU A 476 23.71 21.57 6.65
CA LEU A 476 22.45 21.02 6.17
C LEU A 476 21.73 22.00 5.25
N TYR A 477 21.74 23.28 5.61
CA TYR A 477 21.21 24.35 4.77
C TYR A 477 21.91 24.38 3.41
N GLU A 478 23.25 24.39 3.41
CA GLU A 478 24.07 24.36 2.18
C GLU A 478 23.71 23.16 1.31
N ALA A 479 23.76 21.94 1.86
CA ALA A 479 23.49 20.72 1.11
C ALA A 479 22.06 20.62 0.55
N LEU A 480 21.05 21.14 1.28
CA LEU A 480 19.67 21.12 0.83
C LEU A 480 19.37 22.23 -0.17
N SER A 481 20.00 23.40 -0.05
CA SER A 481 19.80 24.55 -0.92
C SER A 481 20.12 24.26 -2.39
N GLU A 482 21.07 23.36 -2.66
CA GLU A 482 21.45 22.94 -4.01
C GLU A 482 20.41 22.04 -4.71
N SER A 483 19.39 21.60 -3.97
CA SER A 483 18.31 20.78 -4.51
C SER A 483 17.49 21.55 -5.54
N THR A 484 16.88 20.85 -6.49
CA THR A 484 15.92 21.50 -7.41
C THR A 484 14.80 22.17 -6.60
N PRO A 485 14.56 23.49 -6.73
CA PRO A 485 13.70 24.22 -5.79
C PRO A 485 12.29 23.63 -5.64
N ARG A 486 11.69 23.19 -6.75
CA ARG A 486 10.36 22.56 -6.72
C ARG A 486 10.32 21.22 -6.00
N ARG A 487 11.39 20.43 -6.07
CA ARG A 487 11.49 19.15 -5.35
C ARG A 487 11.75 19.39 -3.87
N LEU A 488 12.56 20.39 -3.53
CA LEU A 488 12.77 20.82 -2.15
C LEU A 488 11.46 21.30 -1.51
N ILE A 489 10.70 22.18 -2.17
CA ILE A 489 9.38 22.64 -1.69
C ILE A 489 8.44 21.45 -1.46
N ALA A 490 8.35 20.53 -2.43
CA ALA A 490 7.50 19.35 -2.31
C ALA A 490 7.95 18.44 -1.15
N TRP A 491 9.27 18.29 -0.94
CA TRP A 491 9.79 17.55 0.18
C TRP A 491 9.43 18.21 1.53
N ILE A 492 9.70 19.51 1.70
CA ILE A 492 9.39 20.23 2.95
C ILE A 492 7.90 20.17 3.28
N THR A 493 7.03 20.34 2.27
CA THR A 493 5.58 20.49 2.48
C THR A 493 4.79 19.18 2.49
N GLU A 494 5.25 18.14 1.77
CA GLU A 494 4.50 16.90 1.58
C GLU A 494 5.16 15.66 2.21
N SER A 495 6.44 15.72 2.58
CA SER A 495 7.17 14.55 3.08
C SER A 495 6.76 14.17 4.49
N PRO A 496 6.43 12.90 4.77
CA PRO A 496 6.13 12.44 6.12
C PRO A 496 7.37 12.42 7.03
N ALA A 497 8.58 12.65 6.50
CA ALA A 497 9.80 12.77 7.31
C ALA A 497 9.95 14.13 8.00
N VAL A 498 9.31 15.17 7.47
CA VAL A 498 9.55 16.56 7.93
C VAL A 498 8.98 16.81 9.34
N PRO A 499 7.74 16.38 9.69
CA PRO A 499 7.24 16.58 11.05
C PRO A 499 8.11 15.93 12.16
N PRO A 500 8.49 14.63 12.09
CA PRO A 500 9.34 14.04 13.12
C PRO A 500 10.78 14.59 13.08
N PHE A 501 11.28 15.02 11.92
CA PHE A 501 12.57 15.69 11.84
C PHE A 501 12.55 17.06 12.52
N ARG A 502 11.50 17.85 12.32
CA ARG A 502 11.29 19.12 13.03
C ARG A 502 11.22 18.90 14.54
N GLN A 503 10.52 17.87 15.01
CA GLN A 503 10.50 17.51 16.42
C GLN A 503 11.90 17.17 16.97
N LEU A 504 12.72 16.45 16.21
CA LEU A 504 14.11 16.14 16.58
C LEU A 504 14.99 17.41 16.67
N LEU A 505 14.81 18.34 15.73
CA LEU A 505 15.50 19.64 15.75
C LEU A 505 15.07 20.49 16.95
N SER A 506 13.78 20.51 17.29
CA SER A 506 13.25 21.26 18.44
C SER A 506 13.61 20.65 19.79
N SER A 507 13.84 19.33 19.87
CA SER A 507 14.23 18.67 21.13
C SER A 507 15.70 18.85 21.50
N GLY A 508 16.50 19.52 20.66
CA GLY A 508 17.94 19.68 20.86
C GLY A 508 18.72 18.36 20.85
N THR A 509 18.12 17.29 20.35
CA THR A 509 18.75 15.96 20.29
C THR A 509 19.77 15.92 19.17
N GLU A 510 20.97 15.43 19.44
CA GLU A 510 22.02 15.29 18.42
C GLU A 510 21.54 14.42 17.24
N ILE A 511 21.83 14.88 16.02
CA ILE A 511 21.46 14.17 14.79
C ILE A 511 22.45 13.02 14.59
N THR A 512 22.03 11.82 14.95
CA THR A 512 22.81 10.58 14.82
C THR A 512 22.02 9.54 14.04
N HIS A 513 22.68 8.46 13.65
CA HIS A 513 22.02 7.34 13.00
C HIS A 513 20.95 6.71 13.91
N GLU A 514 21.23 6.66 15.21
CA GLU A 514 20.39 6.13 16.28
C GLU A 514 19.18 7.03 16.54
N SER A 515 19.36 8.35 16.60
CA SER A 515 18.25 9.28 16.81
C SER A 515 17.29 9.29 15.62
N LEU A 516 17.79 9.14 14.39
CA LEU A 516 16.95 8.92 13.21
C LEU A 516 16.30 7.53 13.20
N ASP A 517 16.93 6.50 13.77
CA ASP A 517 16.36 5.16 13.85
C ASP A 517 15.15 5.09 14.79
N ALA A 518 15.10 5.95 15.82
CA ALA A 518 13.95 6.08 16.72
C ALA A 518 12.70 6.70 16.04
N LEU A 519 12.88 7.41 14.91
CA LEU A 519 11.80 8.04 14.13
C LEU A 519 11.19 7.09 13.07
N LEU A 520 11.61 5.83 13.03
CA LEU A 520 11.09 4.80 12.12
C LEU A 520 9.82 4.13 12.70
N PRO A 521 8.94 3.53 11.86
CA PRO A 521 9.13 3.12 10.46
C PRO A 521 8.69 4.19 9.45
N ASN A 522 9.64 4.80 8.75
CA ASN A 522 9.35 5.74 7.67
C ASN A 522 10.45 5.74 6.60
N ARG A 523 10.16 5.22 5.41
CA ARG A 523 11.09 5.25 4.26
C ARG A 523 11.52 6.67 3.87
N ALA A 524 10.75 7.70 4.22
CA ALA A 524 11.15 9.08 3.99
C ALA A 524 12.30 9.51 4.91
N ILE A 525 12.45 8.90 6.09
CA ILE A 525 13.61 9.13 6.98
C ILE A 525 14.87 8.54 6.36
N ASP A 526 14.79 7.45 5.59
CA ASP A 526 15.95 6.91 4.87
C ASP A 526 16.45 7.89 3.78
N VAL A 527 15.54 8.66 3.17
CA VAL A 527 15.90 9.73 2.21
C VAL A 527 16.66 10.84 2.92
N LEU A 528 16.12 11.30 4.06
CA LEU A 528 16.75 12.32 4.90
C LEU A 528 18.13 11.86 5.42
N ARG A 529 18.22 10.65 5.96
CA ARG A 529 19.48 10.07 6.44
C ARG A 529 20.52 10.02 5.33
N ARG A 530 20.12 9.61 4.12
CA ARG A 530 21.05 9.60 2.97
C ARG A 530 21.48 11.00 2.56
N ALA A 531 20.58 11.99 2.62
CA ALA A 531 20.94 13.39 2.40
C ALA A 531 21.98 13.87 3.44
N LEU A 532 21.78 13.55 4.72
CA LEU A 532 22.73 13.88 5.79
C LEU A 532 24.09 13.20 5.62
N VAL A 533 24.12 11.94 5.16
CA VAL A 533 25.37 11.24 4.82
C VAL A 533 26.06 11.91 3.63
N THR A 534 25.31 12.31 2.61
CA THR A 534 25.86 12.98 1.41
C THR A 534 26.39 14.37 1.75
N ALA A 535 25.74 15.07 2.69
CA ALA A 535 26.19 16.33 3.25
C ALA A 535 27.39 16.20 4.21
N GLY A 536 27.89 14.98 4.47
CA GLY A 536 29.00 14.72 5.38
C GLY A 536 28.67 14.90 6.87
N MET A 537 27.39 15.02 7.23
CA MET A 537 26.94 15.16 8.63
C MET A 537 26.83 13.82 9.36
N LEU A 538 26.64 12.73 8.61
CA LEU A 538 26.59 11.37 9.15
C LEU A 538 27.60 10.48 8.41
N PRO A 539 28.29 9.56 9.11
CA PRO A 539 29.16 8.60 8.45
C PRO A 539 28.36 7.66 7.55
N GLY A 540 28.99 7.16 6.48
CA GLY A 540 28.38 6.16 5.61
C GLY A 540 27.98 4.89 6.38
N ARG A 541 26.70 4.51 6.31
CA ARG A 541 26.17 3.29 6.95
C ARG A 541 25.40 2.43 5.95
N ASP A 542 25.57 1.11 6.04
CA ASP A 542 24.76 0.17 5.27
C ASP A 542 23.38 0.00 5.94
N GLU A 543 22.42 0.81 5.49
CA GLU A 543 21.04 0.80 6.03
C GLU A 543 20.37 -0.57 5.96
N ARG A 544 20.72 -1.40 4.97
CA ARG A 544 20.12 -2.73 4.83
C ARG A 544 20.64 -3.68 5.91
N LEU A 545 21.93 -3.59 6.21
CA LEU A 545 22.54 -4.33 7.31
C LEU A 545 22.02 -3.83 8.67
N ALA A 546 21.96 -2.52 8.89
CA ALA A 546 21.42 -1.94 10.13
C ALA A 546 19.95 -2.33 10.36
N THR A 547 19.13 -2.38 9.29
CA THR A 547 17.74 -2.86 9.38
C THR A 547 17.64 -4.35 9.67
N LEU A 548 18.61 -5.17 9.24
CA LEU A 548 18.69 -6.58 9.60
C LEU A 548 19.06 -6.73 11.08
N GLU A 549 20.06 -5.99 11.57
CA GLU A 549 20.50 -6.04 12.96
C GLU A 549 19.39 -5.60 13.92
N ARG A 550 18.66 -4.52 13.62
CA ARG A 550 17.47 -4.13 14.40
C ARG A 550 16.35 -5.16 14.35
N TRP A 551 16.13 -5.80 13.20
CA TRP A 551 15.17 -6.90 13.11
C TRP A 551 15.57 -8.08 14.00
N LEU A 552 16.86 -8.39 14.12
CA LEU A 552 17.35 -9.47 14.99
C LEU A 552 17.04 -9.20 16.47
N ILE A 553 17.15 -7.94 16.93
CA ILE A 553 16.78 -7.53 18.30
C ILE A 553 15.33 -7.90 18.60
N SER A 554 14.42 -7.72 17.65
CA SER A 554 13.00 -8.10 17.81
C SER A 554 12.71 -9.58 17.54
N PHE A 555 13.52 -10.24 16.71
CA PHE A 555 13.27 -11.60 16.24
C PHE A 555 13.78 -12.66 17.22
N LEU A 556 14.99 -12.51 17.75
CA LEU A 556 15.58 -13.52 18.65
C LEU A 556 14.73 -13.78 19.92
N PRO A 557 14.11 -12.75 20.56
CA PRO A 557 13.21 -12.98 21.71
C PRO A 557 11.96 -13.81 21.38
N THR A 558 11.60 -13.98 20.10
CA THR A 558 10.45 -14.81 19.71
C THR A 558 10.69 -16.32 19.83
N ILE A 559 11.92 -16.74 20.14
CA ILE A 559 12.29 -18.13 20.39
C ILE A 559 12.18 -18.36 21.89
N SER A 560 11.24 -19.21 22.32
CA SER A 560 10.92 -19.41 23.74
C SER A 560 12.08 -20.04 24.51
N ASP A 561 12.72 -21.06 23.94
CA ASP A 561 13.83 -21.78 24.57
C ASP A 561 15.12 -20.94 24.59
N SER A 562 15.78 -20.88 25.74
CA SER A 562 16.94 -20.03 25.96
C SER A 562 18.23 -20.57 25.33
N GLU A 563 18.40 -21.90 25.25
CA GLU A 563 19.56 -22.53 24.64
C GLU A 563 19.49 -22.46 23.11
N GLU A 564 18.32 -22.74 22.55
CA GLU A 564 18.06 -22.60 21.12
C GLU A 564 18.20 -21.14 20.65
N ARG A 565 17.74 -20.19 21.45
CA ARG A 565 17.93 -18.76 21.18
C ARG A 565 19.42 -18.41 21.09
N ARG A 566 20.23 -18.84 22.07
CA ARG A 566 21.70 -18.65 22.06
C ARG A 566 22.37 -19.36 20.89
N LEU A 567 21.90 -20.55 20.52
CA LEU A 567 22.41 -21.30 19.38
C LEU A 567 22.13 -20.57 18.06
N LEU A 568 20.90 -20.07 17.87
CA LEU A 568 20.53 -19.34 16.66
C LEU A 568 21.21 -17.97 16.58
N GLU A 569 21.40 -17.30 17.70
CA GLU A 569 22.18 -16.05 17.76
C GLU A 569 23.64 -16.30 17.33
N ARG A 570 24.30 -17.35 17.86
CA ARG A 570 25.64 -17.75 17.42
C ARG A 570 25.66 -18.09 15.93
N TYR A 571 24.69 -18.87 15.45
CA TYR A 571 24.57 -19.22 14.03
C TYR A 571 24.48 -17.96 13.15
N CYS A 572 23.59 -17.03 13.51
CA CYS A 572 23.42 -15.77 12.78
C CYS A 572 24.70 -14.93 12.79
N ARG A 573 25.34 -14.78 13.95
CA ARG A 573 26.55 -13.97 14.13
C ARG A 573 27.70 -14.49 13.28
N TRP A 574 27.98 -15.79 13.35
CA TRP A 574 29.16 -16.38 12.73
C TRP A 574 28.97 -16.69 11.23
N THR A 575 27.79 -17.12 10.82
CA THR A 575 27.52 -17.54 9.44
C THR A 575 27.12 -16.37 8.54
N HIS A 576 26.27 -15.48 9.07
CA HIS A 576 25.64 -14.42 8.28
C HIS A 576 26.24 -13.04 8.55
N LEU A 577 26.17 -12.55 9.79
CA LEU A 577 26.57 -11.17 10.12
C LEU A 577 28.06 -10.92 9.91
N ARG A 578 28.95 -11.83 10.33
CA ARG A 578 30.40 -11.68 10.12
C ARG A 578 30.74 -11.49 8.63
N ARG A 579 30.11 -12.29 7.77
CA ARG A 579 30.29 -12.22 6.31
C ARG A 579 29.70 -10.94 5.73
N LEU A 580 28.53 -10.52 6.19
CA LEU A 580 27.87 -9.32 5.69
C LEU A 580 28.60 -8.05 6.13
N ARG A 581 29.02 -7.94 7.39
CA ARG A 581 29.82 -6.81 7.91
C ARG A 581 31.14 -6.64 7.16
N ARG A 582 31.85 -7.75 6.88
CA ARG A 582 33.08 -7.70 6.08
C ARG A 582 32.81 -7.24 4.64
N LYS A 583 31.68 -7.63 4.05
CA LYS A 583 31.33 -7.25 2.68
C LYS A 583 30.80 -5.82 2.57
N SER A 584 30.01 -5.37 3.55
CA SER A 584 29.41 -4.04 3.57
C SER A 584 30.46 -2.93 3.62
N ALA A 585 31.65 -3.21 4.14
CA ALA A 585 32.79 -2.29 4.12
C ALA A 585 33.26 -1.94 2.69
N VAL A 586 33.01 -2.81 1.71
CA VAL A 586 33.45 -2.63 0.31
C VAL A 586 32.25 -2.37 -0.61
N THR A 587 31.11 -3.02 -0.37
CA THR A 587 29.92 -2.89 -1.21
C THR A 587 28.65 -3.03 -0.37
N PRO A 588 27.68 -2.10 -0.50
CA PRO A 588 26.42 -2.17 0.24
C PRO A 588 25.69 -3.50 0.04
N THR A 589 25.09 -3.99 1.13
CA THR A 589 24.35 -5.24 1.12
C THR A 589 23.10 -5.11 0.25
N SER A 590 22.79 -6.16 -0.51
CA SER A 590 21.60 -6.23 -1.35
C SER A 590 20.37 -6.69 -0.57
N ALA A 591 19.17 -6.28 -1.03
CA ALA A 591 17.92 -6.73 -0.44
C ALA A 591 17.74 -8.26 -0.50
N SER A 592 18.27 -8.92 -1.53
CA SER A 592 18.22 -10.38 -1.65
C SER A 592 19.08 -11.08 -0.60
N GLN A 593 20.26 -10.53 -0.27
CA GLN A 593 21.09 -11.08 0.81
C GLN A 593 20.38 -10.96 2.16
N ILE A 594 19.82 -9.79 2.47
CA ILE A 594 19.05 -9.60 3.72
C ILE A 594 17.83 -10.53 3.77
N GLY A 595 17.09 -10.62 2.66
CA GLY A 595 15.93 -11.52 2.54
C GLY A 595 16.30 -12.99 2.70
N ALA A 596 17.44 -13.42 2.16
CA ALA A 596 17.95 -14.78 2.33
C ALA A 596 18.25 -15.09 3.80
N VAL A 597 18.92 -14.18 4.52
CA VAL A 597 19.21 -14.36 5.95
C VAL A 597 17.92 -14.39 6.78
N ARG A 598 17.01 -13.43 6.57
CA ARG A 598 15.70 -13.42 7.27
C ARG A 598 14.90 -14.70 7.01
N GLY A 599 14.86 -15.15 5.77
CA GLY A 599 14.21 -16.39 5.39
C GLY A 599 14.88 -17.60 6.06
N ASP A 600 16.21 -17.64 6.13
CA ASP A 600 16.95 -18.75 6.76
C ASP A 600 16.65 -18.87 8.24
N LEU A 601 16.73 -17.76 8.95
CA LEU A 601 16.41 -17.69 10.38
C LEU A 601 14.93 -17.98 10.66
N SER A 602 14.04 -17.46 9.82
CA SER A 602 12.60 -17.70 9.98
C SER A 602 12.24 -19.17 9.78
N ARG A 603 12.83 -19.82 8.75
CA ARG A 603 12.68 -21.27 8.53
C ARG A 603 13.21 -22.08 9.70
N THR A 604 14.37 -21.69 10.23
CA THR A 604 14.98 -22.35 11.39
C THR A 604 14.07 -22.25 12.61
N ARG A 605 13.52 -21.06 12.92
CA ARG A 605 12.53 -20.91 13.99
C ARG A 605 11.28 -21.77 13.76
N THR A 606 10.76 -21.83 12.53
CA THR A 606 9.61 -22.69 12.22
C THR A 606 9.91 -24.17 12.40
N PHE A 607 11.13 -24.60 12.15
CA PHE A 607 11.57 -25.97 12.44
C PHE A 607 11.69 -26.25 13.92
N LEU A 608 12.34 -25.36 14.69
CA LEU A 608 12.43 -25.50 16.14
C LEU A 608 11.02 -25.61 16.76
N ASN A 609 10.10 -24.72 16.38
CA ASN A 609 8.70 -24.80 16.84
C ASN A 609 8.00 -26.11 16.43
N TRP A 610 8.38 -26.72 15.31
CA TRP A 610 7.82 -28.00 14.86
C TRP A 610 8.35 -29.18 15.69
N LEU A 611 9.61 -29.10 16.15
CA LEU A 611 10.21 -30.04 17.10
C LEU A 611 9.55 -29.94 18.47
N HIS A 612 9.41 -28.72 19.01
CA HIS A 612 8.72 -28.47 20.28
C HIS A 612 7.27 -28.99 20.27
N ALA A 613 6.54 -28.80 19.17
CA ALA A 613 5.16 -29.31 19.04
C ALA A 613 5.05 -30.85 19.02
N ARG A 614 6.18 -31.56 19.03
CA ARG A 614 6.28 -33.04 19.04
C ARG A 614 7.10 -33.55 20.22
N ASP A 615 7.48 -32.66 21.13
CA ASP A 615 8.35 -32.96 22.27
C ASP A 615 9.67 -33.63 21.85
N ILE A 616 10.23 -33.23 20.70
CA ILE A 616 11.52 -33.70 20.20
C ILE A 616 12.59 -32.66 20.54
N GLY A 617 13.60 -33.04 21.33
CA GLY A 617 14.77 -32.21 21.58
C GLY A 617 15.69 -32.12 20.37
N LEU A 618 16.43 -31.01 20.22
CA LEU A 618 17.40 -30.87 19.13
C LEU A 618 18.48 -31.96 19.15
N THR A 619 18.84 -32.47 20.33
CA THR A 619 19.81 -33.57 20.53
C THR A 619 19.26 -34.93 20.13
N ASP A 620 17.95 -35.12 20.16
CA ASP A 620 17.27 -36.39 19.89
C ASP A 620 16.81 -36.50 18.43
N LEU A 621 17.14 -35.49 17.62
CA LEU A 621 16.74 -35.38 16.23
C LEU A 621 17.34 -36.50 15.37
N THR A 622 16.50 -37.28 14.70
CA THR A 622 16.94 -38.34 13.78
C THR A 622 16.88 -37.91 12.31
N SER A 623 17.53 -38.65 11.42
CA SER A 623 17.40 -38.45 9.96
C SER A 623 15.95 -38.60 9.48
N ALA A 624 15.19 -39.51 10.08
CA ALA A 624 13.79 -39.76 9.73
C ALA A 624 12.89 -38.54 10.06
N ASP A 625 13.18 -37.83 11.16
CA ASP A 625 12.44 -36.61 11.53
C ASP A 625 12.72 -35.46 10.56
N ILE A 626 13.97 -35.33 10.10
CA ILE A 626 14.36 -34.35 9.09
C ILE A 626 13.65 -34.63 7.77
N ASP A 627 13.64 -35.89 7.32
CA ASP A 627 12.97 -36.29 6.09
C ASP A 627 11.45 -36.08 6.19
N LYS A 628 10.84 -36.40 7.32
CA LYS A 628 9.43 -36.13 7.60
C LYS A 628 9.12 -34.63 7.55
N TYR A 629 9.97 -33.80 8.17
CA TYR A 629 9.84 -32.35 8.12
C TYR A 629 9.94 -31.82 6.69
N LEU A 630 10.94 -32.25 5.93
CA LEU A 630 11.15 -31.82 4.55
C LEU A 630 10.11 -32.37 3.56
N THR A 631 9.43 -33.46 3.90
CA THR A 631 8.28 -33.97 3.15
C THR A 631 7.07 -33.06 3.33
N ILE A 632 6.81 -32.58 4.55
CA ILE A 632 5.73 -31.62 4.86
C ILE A 632 6.07 -30.22 4.34
N ARG A 633 7.35 -29.83 4.40
CA ARG A 633 7.87 -28.50 4.03
C ARG A 633 9.03 -28.59 3.04
N PRO A 634 8.81 -28.99 1.78
CA PRO A 634 9.87 -29.08 0.77
C PRO A 634 10.60 -27.74 0.53
N GLU A 635 9.91 -26.62 0.74
CA GLU A 635 10.43 -25.27 0.64
C GLU A 635 11.45 -24.91 1.75
N HIS A 636 11.55 -25.73 2.80
CA HIS A 636 12.46 -25.53 3.92
C HIS A 636 13.80 -26.26 3.82
N ARG A 637 14.13 -26.87 2.66
CA ARG A 637 15.43 -27.55 2.46
C ARG A 637 16.68 -26.73 2.78
N GLY A 638 16.58 -25.40 2.84
CA GLY A 638 17.66 -24.52 3.31
C GLY A 638 18.12 -24.79 4.75
N ILE A 639 17.31 -25.47 5.55
CA ILE A 639 17.61 -25.81 6.95
C ILE A 639 18.84 -26.71 7.12
N ALA A 640 19.21 -27.45 6.07
CA ALA A 640 20.47 -28.20 6.04
C ALA A 640 21.67 -27.34 6.43
N THR A 641 21.66 -26.05 6.09
CA THR A 641 22.74 -25.10 6.44
C THR A 641 22.86 -24.93 7.95
N PHE A 642 21.74 -24.77 8.65
CA PHE A 642 21.71 -24.63 10.10
C PHE A 642 22.08 -25.95 10.80
N ILE A 643 21.48 -27.07 10.40
CA ILE A 643 21.73 -28.38 11.03
C ILE A 643 23.21 -28.78 10.89
N ASN A 644 23.76 -28.67 9.67
CA ASN A 644 25.17 -28.97 9.44
C ASN A 644 26.11 -28.01 10.17
N TRP A 645 25.72 -26.74 10.37
CA TRP A 645 26.49 -25.81 11.17
C TRP A 645 26.44 -26.17 12.65
N ALA A 646 25.26 -26.44 13.21
CA ALA A 646 25.07 -26.82 14.61
C ALA A 646 25.83 -28.11 14.94
N ARG A 647 25.82 -29.08 14.01
CA ARG A 647 26.61 -30.32 14.09
C ARG A 647 28.10 -30.06 14.30
N ARG A 648 28.68 -29.11 13.56
CA ARG A 648 30.11 -28.74 13.65
C ARG A 648 30.44 -27.90 14.88
N HIS A 649 29.46 -27.29 15.53
CA HIS A 649 29.66 -26.27 16.56
C HIS A 649 28.91 -26.60 17.86
N GLY A 650 29.01 -27.84 18.32
CA GLY A 650 28.60 -28.25 19.67
C GLY A 650 27.50 -29.30 19.75
N HIS A 651 26.95 -29.77 18.62
CA HIS A 651 25.91 -30.81 18.59
C HIS A 651 26.26 -31.97 17.63
N PRO A 652 27.36 -32.71 17.84
CA PRO A 652 27.87 -33.70 16.88
C PRO A 652 26.90 -34.86 16.62
N ALA A 653 25.98 -35.13 17.56
CA ALA A 653 24.92 -36.14 17.43
C ALA A 653 23.90 -35.82 16.33
N LEU A 654 23.83 -34.56 15.86
CA LEU A 654 22.89 -34.17 14.81
C LEU A 654 23.16 -34.90 13.48
N PRO A 655 22.11 -35.30 12.73
CA PRO A 655 22.27 -35.94 11.43
C PRO A 655 22.92 -34.99 10.43
N HIS A 656 23.75 -35.54 9.53
CA HIS A 656 24.23 -34.78 8.39
C HIS A 656 23.13 -34.67 7.32
N VAL A 657 22.87 -33.46 6.83
CA VAL A 657 21.88 -33.22 5.78
C VAL A 657 22.59 -32.84 4.47
N ALA A 658 22.40 -33.64 3.43
CA ALA A 658 23.04 -33.39 2.13
C ALA A 658 22.65 -31.99 1.58
N PRO A 659 23.62 -31.14 1.20
CA PRO A 659 23.33 -29.87 0.55
C PRO A 659 22.59 -30.08 -0.78
N ARG A 660 21.73 -29.13 -1.16
CA ARG A 660 21.04 -29.18 -2.44
C ARG A 660 22.06 -29.09 -3.59
N ALA A 661 22.04 -30.08 -4.49
CA ALA A 661 22.74 -29.98 -5.77
C ALA A 661 22.18 -28.80 -6.59
N SER A 662 23.06 -27.97 -7.14
CA SER A 662 22.66 -26.89 -8.06
C SER A 662 22.03 -27.53 -9.31
N SER A 663 20.74 -27.30 -9.52
CA SER A 663 20.05 -27.81 -10.71
C SER A 663 20.47 -26.98 -11.93
N ALA A 664 20.70 -27.64 -13.07
CA ALA A 664 20.95 -26.97 -14.34
C ALA A 664 19.85 -25.92 -14.65
N PRO A 665 20.18 -24.79 -15.33
CA PRO A 665 19.19 -23.79 -15.71
C PRO A 665 18.18 -24.41 -16.69
N ARG A 666 16.96 -24.71 -16.22
CA ARG A 666 15.93 -25.38 -17.05
C ARG A 666 15.14 -24.41 -17.93
N ASP A 667 14.98 -23.17 -17.49
CA ASP A 667 14.16 -22.19 -18.19
C ASP A 667 15.03 -21.22 -19.01
N LEU A 668 14.88 -21.25 -20.33
CA LEU A 668 15.48 -20.30 -21.29
C LEU A 668 14.38 -19.53 -22.03
N ILE A 669 14.76 -18.45 -22.69
CA ILE A 669 13.92 -17.74 -23.66
C ILE A 669 14.14 -18.41 -25.02
N ALA A 670 13.09 -18.53 -25.84
CA ALA A 670 13.25 -18.95 -27.23
C ALA A 670 14.13 -17.95 -27.99
N GLU A 671 14.96 -18.42 -28.90
CA GLU A 671 15.96 -17.58 -29.58
C GLU A 671 15.29 -16.44 -30.39
N ASP A 672 14.17 -16.74 -31.07
CA ASP A 672 13.40 -15.75 -31.83
C ASP A 672 12.77 -14.67 -30.93
N GLU A 673 12.22 -15.06 -29.78
CA GLU A 673 11.67 -14.13 -28.79
C GLU A 673 12.78 -13.23 -28.21
N ARG A 674 13.96 -13.80 -27.97
CA ARG A 674 15.14 -13.08 -27.51
C ARG A 674 15.60 -12.05 -28.55
N TRP A 675 15.72 -12.45 -29.82
CA TRP A 675 16.17 -11.58 -30.90
C TRP A 675 15.17 -10.47 -31.22
N HIS A 676 13.88 -10.78 -31.27
CA HIS A 676 12.82 -9.77 -31.44
C HIS A 676 12.87 -8.69 -30.35
N THR A 677 13.12 -9.11 -29.10
CA THR A 677 13.26 -8.17 -27.99
C THR A 677 14.51 -7.31 -28.11
N ILE A 678 15.65 -7.89 -28.54
CA ILE A 678 16.89 -7.13 -28.80
C ILE A 678 16.66 -6.07 -29.88
N GLN A 679 16.06 -6.45 -31.00
CA GLN A 679 15.77 -5.53 -32.11
C GLN A 679 14.89 -4.36 -31.67
N ARG A 680 13.87 -4.63 -30.86
CA ARG A 680 13.04 -3.57 -30.27
C ARG A 680 13.85 -2.62 -29.37
N LEU A 681 14.73 -3.14 -28.51
CA LEU A 681 15.53 -2.28 -27.62
C LEU A 681 16.54 -1.41 -28.36
N LEU A 682 17.02 -1.86 -29.52
CA LEU A 682 17.94 -1.08 -30.36
C LEU A 682 17.24 0.09 -31.06
N HIS A 683 15.99 -0.07 -31.51
CA HIS A 683 15.36 0.89 -32.43
C HIS A 683 14.16 1.67 -31.85
N ASP A 684 13.55 1.23 -30.75
CA ASP A 684 12.35 1.85 -30.17
C ASP A 684 12.70 3.04 -29.27
N ASP A 685 12.66 4.26 -29.82
CA ASP A 685 13.00 5.52 -29.13
C ASP A 685 11.94 6.00 -28.12
N ASP A 686 10.75 5.41 -28.12
CA ASP A 686 9.73 5.67 -27.09
C ASP A 686 10.10 5.01 -25.74
N LEU A 687 11.04 4.07 -25.75
CA LEU A 687 11.53 3.42 -24.53
C LEU A 687 12.58 4.29 -23.84
N HIS A 688 12.46 4.38 -22.51
CA HIS A 688 13.45 5.07 -21.68
C HIS A 688 14.86 4.51 -21.94
N LEU A 689 15.80 5.40 -22.28
CA LEU A 689 17.18 5.09 -22.68
C LEU A 689 17.88 4.08 -21.76
N GLY A 690 17.88 4.32 -20.45
CA GLY A 690 18.46 3.37 -19.49
C GLY A 690 17.84 1.97 -19.51
N ASN A 691 16.54 1.82 -19.80
CA ASN A 691 15.93 0.50 -19.90
C ASN A 691 16.36 -0.25 -21.17
N ARG A 692 16.58 0.46 -22.28
CA ARG A 692 17.11 -0.08 -23.54
C ARG A 692 18.48 -0.69 -23.31
N LEU A 693 19.42 0.13 -22.82
CA LEU A 693 20.79 -0.30 -22.53
C LEU A 693 20.81 -1.47 -21.53
N ALA A 694 20.11 -1.36 -20.40
CA ALA A 694 20.09 -2.41 -19.41
C ALA A 694 19.49 -3.73 -19.92
N GLY A 695 18.45 -3.66 -20.76
CA GLY A 695 17.87 -4.83 -21.41
C GLY A 695 18.88 -5.52 -22.35
N LEU A 696 19.61 -4.74 -23.16
CA LEU A 696 20.66 -5.24 -24.04
C LEU A 696 21.80 -5.88 -23.25
N LEU A 697 22.24 -5.27 -22.14
CA LEU A 697 23.27 -5.84 -21.27
C LEU A 697 22.86 -7.19 -20.67
N VAL A 698 21.57 -7.38 -20.36
CA VAL A 698 21.03 -8.67 -19.89
C VAL A 698 20.94 -9.70 -21.02
N LEU A 699 20.41 -9.32 -22.18
CA LEU A 699 20.06 -10.25 -23.26
C LEU A 699 21.23 -10.64 -24.15
N LEU A 700 22.24 -9.77 -24.29
CA LEU A 700 23.45 -10.01 -25.08
C LEU A 700 24.60 -10.49 -24.21
N PHE A 701 24.90 -9.78 -23.13
CA PHE A 701 26.09 -10.04 -22.30
C PHE A 701 25.77 -10.81 -21.01
N GLY A 702 24.53 -11.26 -20.87
CA GLY A 702 24.10 -12.04 -19.70
C GLY A 702 24.23 -11.28 -18.39
N GLN A 703 24.35 -9.95 -18.35
CA GLN A 703 24.67 -9.23 -17.13
C GLN A 703 23.54 -9.28 -16.10
N ARG A 704 23.90 -9.22 -14.81
CA ARG A 704 22.90 -9.17 -13.72
C ARG A 704 22.44 -7.73 -13.54
N PRO A 705 21.13 -7.49 -13.32
CA PRO A 705 20.63 -6.17 -12.93
C PRO A 705 21.39 -5.56 -11.74
N SER A 706 21.87 -6.39 -10.81
CA SER A 706 22.68 -5.92 -9.68
C SER A 706 24.05 -5.38 -10.04
N ARG A 707 24.67 -5.84 -11.14
CA ARG A 707 25.94 -5.30 -11.66
C ARG A 707 25.69 -4.10 -12.56
N ILE A 708 24.68 -4.18 -13.43
CA ILE A 708 24.33 -3.11 -14.38
C ILE A 708 24.09 -1.78 -13.66
N VAL A 709 23.32 -1.79 -12.57
CA VAL A 709 23.05 -0.55 -11.83
C VAL A 709 24.29 0.05 -11.18
N GLN A 710 25.34 -0.75 -10.93
CA GLN A 710 26.59 -0.27 -10.33
C GLN A 710 27.58 0.30 -11.35
N LEU A 711 27.24 0.32 -12.64
CA LEU A 711 28.15 0.88 -13.65
C LEU A 711 28.31 2.39 -13.46
N THR A 712 29.55 2.84 -13.52
CA THR A 712 29.92 4.26 -13.41
C THR A 712 30.35 4.83 -14.76
N THR A 713 30.49 6.14 -14.84
CA THR A 713 31.07 6.83 -16.00
C THR A 713 32.51 6.40 -16.27
N GLU A 714 33.27 6.02 -15.24
CA GLU A 714 34.64 5.49 -15.36
C GLU A 714 34.68 4.08 -15.98
N ASP A 715 33.57 3.35 -15.98
CA ASP A 715 33.49 2.06 -16.66
C ASP A 715 33.36 2.23 -18.18
N VAL A 716 33.20 3.45 -18.69
CA VAL A 716 33.01 3.77 -20.10
C VAL A 716 34.21 4.55 -20.62
N ALA A 717 34.85 4.05 -21.67
CA ALA A 717 35.87 4.80 -22.40
C ALA A 717 35.40 5.06 -23.83
N VAL A 718 35.47 6.33 -24.24
CA VAL A 718 35.12 6.80 -25.57
C VAL A 718 36.42 7.16 -26.30
N ALA A 719 36.83 6.30 -27.21
CA ALA A 719 37.93 6.51 -28.15
C ALA A 719 37.38 6.26 -29.57
N ASP A 720 38.17 5.67 -30.48
CA ASP A 720 37.70 5.27 -31.82
C ASP A 720 36.56 4.23 -31.77
N VAL A 721 36.57 3.39 -30.73
CA VAL A 721 35.49 2.43 -30.42
C VAL A 721 35.08 2.61 -28.96
N VAL A 722 33.77 2.64 -28.69
CA VAL A 722 33.26 2.72 -27.32
C VAL A 722 33.49 1.40 -26.61
N THR A 723 34.12 1.44 -25.44
CA THR A 723 34.35 0.25 -24.61
C THR A 723 33.66 0.36 -23.26
N LEU A 724 33.24 -0.79 -22.73
CA LEU A 724 32.58 -0.92 -21.42
C LEU A 724 33.30 -1.95 -20.55
N ARG A 725 33.73 -1.55 -19.37
CA ARG A 725 34.42 -2.42 -18.42
C ARG A 725 33.41 -3.18 -17.56
N LEU A 726 33.14 -4.44 -17.93
CA LEU A 726 32.29 -5.35 -17.13
C LEU A 726 33.12 -6.31 -16.25
N GLY A 727 34.35 -6.60 -16.69
CA GLY A 727 35.33 -7.45 -16.02
C GLY A 727 36.75 -6.86 -16.07
N ARG A 728 37.77 -7.73 -16.12
CA ARG A 728 39.17 -7.31 -16.19
C ARG A 728 39.54 -6.77 -17.56
N GLU A 729 38.92 -7.31 -18.60
CA GLU A 729 39.12 -6.88 -19.99
C GLU A 729 37.95 -5.98 -20.42
N PRO A 730 38.23 -4.86 -21.10
CA PRO A 730 37.18 -3.97 -21.61
C PRO A 730 36.43 -4.63 -22.78
N LEU A 731 35.11 -4.50 -22.77
CA LEU A 731 34.26 -5.03 -23.83
C LEU A 731 34.06 -3.97 -24.92
N HIS A 732 34.48 -4.28 -26.15
CA HIS A 732 34.19 -3.43 -27.32
C HIS A 732 32.71 -3.49 -27.65
N LEU A 733 32.03 -2.33 -27.64
CA LEU A 733 30.61 -2.24 -27.90
C LEU A 733 30.35 -2.01 -29.40
N PRO A 734 29.34 -2.68 -29.98
CA PRO A 734 28.83 -2.30 -31.30
C PRO A 734 28.37 -0.84 -31.33
N PRO A 735 28.49 -0.12 -32.47
CA PRO A 735 28.20 1.31 -32.55
C PRO A 735 26.85 1.71 -31.98
N GLN A 736 25.78 0.96 -32.31
CA GLN A 736 24.43 1.22 -31.82
C GLN A 736 24.31 1.16 -30.28
N ILE A 737 25.09 0.32 -29.61
CA ILE A 737 25.11 0.22 -28.14
C ILE A 737 26.04 1.31 -27.56
N GLY A 738 27.14 1.62 -28.25
CA GLY A 738 28.04 2.73 -27.96
C GLY A 738 27.30 4.07 -27.90
N ASP A 739 26.46 4.35 -28.89
CA ASP A 739 25.67 5.59 -28.94
C ASP A 739 24.69 5.68 -27.76
N LEU A 740 24.04 4.58 -27.39
CA LEU A 740 23.13 4.54 -26.26
C LEU A 740 23.83 4.84 -24.92
N ILE A 741 25.05 4.32 -24.72
CA ILE A 741 25.80 4.54 -23.48
C ILE A 741 26.34 5.97 -23.40
N ILE A 742 26.80 6.54 -24.52
CA ILE A 742 27.22 7.95 -24.62
C ILE A 742 26.04 8.88 -24.28
N GLN A 743 24.88 8.66 -24.91
CA GLN A 743 23.68 9.45 -24.64
C GLN A 743 23.24 9.35 -23.17
N LEU A 744 23.39 8.16 -22.56
CA LEU A 744 23.02 7.95 -21.16
C LEU A 744 23.99 8.67 -20.21
N ALA A 745 25.30 8.61 -20.48
CA ALA A 745 26.33 9.30 -19.71
C ALA A 745 26.20 10.84 -19.80
N ALA A 746 25.72 11.36 -20.93
CA ALA A 746 25.45 12.80 -21.10
C ALA A 746 24.21 13.27 -20.33
N ARG A 747 23.08 12.53 -20.39
CA ARG A 747 21.81 12.96 -19.78
C ARG A 747 21.73 12.74 -18.28
N ARG A 748 22.25 11.60 -17.78
CA ARG A 748 22.24 11.18 -16.36
C ARG A 748 21.01 11.65 -15.57
N ASP A 749 19.80 11.33 -16.06
CA ASP A 749 18.53 11.81 -15.48
C ASP A 749 18.42 11.47 -13.99
N ASN A 750 18.54 12.49 -13.12
CA ASN A 750 18.54 12.30 -11.67
C ASN A 750 17.11 12.43 -11.07
N TRP A 751 16.71 11.42 -10.29
CA TRP A 751 15.37 11.31 -9.68
C TRP A 751 15.36 11.64 -8.18
N VAL A 752 16.50 12.11 -7.65
CA VAL A 752 16.68 12.50 -6.24
C VAL A 752 15.80 13.70 -5.87
N GLN A 753 15.15 13.64 -4.71
CA GLN A 753 14.24 14.68 -4.22
C GLN A 753 14.96 15.86 -3.55
N ILE A 754 15.98 15.58 -2.74
CA ILE A 754 16.76 16.56 -1.96
C ILE A 754 18.23 16.14 -1.91
N ALA A 755 19.15 17.09 -1.66
CA ALA A 755 20.62 16.87 -1.65
C ALA A 755 21.10 16.19 -2.94
N VAL A 756 20.88 16.87 -4.07
CA VAL A 756 21.24 16.34 -5.39
C VAL A 756 22.75 16.42 -5.56
N ASP A 757 23.41 15.26 -5.48
CA ASP A 757 24.80 15.13 -5.93
C ASP A 757 24.85 15.24 -7.46
N LYS A 758 25.36 16.36 -7.98
CA LYS A 758 25.49 16.63 -9.43
C LYS A 758 26.67 15.90 -10.05
N GLU A 759 27.64 15.46 -9.26
CA GLU A 759 28.88 14.83 -9.71
C GLU A 759 28.85 13.31 -9.54
N HIS A 760 27.67 12.74 -9.26
CA HIS A 760 27.55 11.31 -9.01
C HIS A 760 28.17 10.46 -10.16
N PRO A 761 28.89 9.37 -9.83
CA PRO A 761 29.59 8.58 -10.83
C PRO A 761 28.66 7.63 -11.60
N TRP A 762 27.42 7.40 -11.14
CA TRP A 762 26.54 6.34 -11.63
C TRP A 762 25.94 6.61 -13.02
N LEU A 763 26.03 5.63 -13.93
CA LEU A 763 25.27 5.63 -15.21
C LEU A 763 23.77 5.42 -15.01
N PHE A 764 23.41 4.70 -13.94
CA PHE A 764 22.03 4.42 -13.56
C PHE A 764 21.74 5.05 -12.19
N PRO A 765 21.53 6.38 -12.10
CA PRO A 765 21.27 7.04 -10.82
C PRO A 765 19.97 6.55 -10.18
N GLY A 766 20.00 6.49 -8.85
CA GLY A 766 18.87 6.13 -8.00
C GLY A 766 17.99 7.33 -7.64
N ALA A 767 16.97 7.07 -6.82
CA ALA A 767 16.11 8.11 -6.26
C ALA A 767 16.58 8.60 -4.88
N LEU A 768 17.64 8.01 -4.32
CA LEU A 768 18.29 8.45 -3.09
C LEU A 768 19.64 9.11 -3.44
N PRO A 769 20.02 10.20 -2.75
CA PRO A 769 21.29 10.90 -2.97
C PRO A 769 22.49 9.97 -2.99
N GLY A 770 23.42 10.17 -3.92
CA GLY A 770 24.67 9.40 -4.03
C GLY A 770 24.52 7.90 -4.32
N THR A 771 23.31 7.40 -4.63
CA THR A 771 23.08 5.96 -4.88
C THR A 771 22.72 5.67 -6.31
N HIS A 772 23.05 4.46 -6.75
CA HIS A 772 22.54 3.91 -7.99
C HIS A 772 21.10 3.38 -7.88
N LEU A 773 20.48 3.12 -9.02
CA LEU A 773 19.18 2.50 -9.16
C LEU A 773 19.12 1.15 -8.44
N SER A 774 18.00 0.84 -7.78
CA SER A 774 17.82 -0.49 -7.19
C SER A 774 17.73 -1.56 -8.28
N ALA A 775 18.49 -2.64 -8.14
CA ALA A 775 18.43 -3.80 -9.04
C ALA A 775 17.04 -4.42 -9.14
N ALA A 776 16.25 -4.39 -8.05
CA ALA A 776 14.86 -4.85 -8.04
C ALA A 776 13.97 -3.94 -8.88
N HIS A 777 14.19 -2.63 -8.81
CA HIS A 777 13.45 -1.65 -9.59
C HIS A 777 13.81 -1.74 -11.08
N LEU A 778 15.10 -1.90 -11.40
CA LEU A 778 15.52 -2.19 -12.77
C LEU A 778 14.87 -3.47 -13.29
N SER A 779 14.85 -4.53 -12.48
CA SER A 779 14.20 -5.79 -12.86
C SER A 779 12.69 -5.62 -13.10
N ASP A 780 11.99 -4.84 -12.28
CA ASP A 780 10.57 -4.51 -12.50
C ASP A 780 10.35 -3.72 -13.80
N ARG A 781 11.21 -2.72 -14.08
CA ARG A 781 11.18 -1.97 -15.35
C ARG A 781 11.37 -2.89 -16.55
N LEU A 782 12.35 -3.78 -16.52
CA LEU A 782 12.61 -4.76 -17.58
C LEU A 782 11.45 -5.78 -17.71
N ASN A 783 10.90 -6.26 -16.60
CA ASN A 783 9.74 -7.16 -16.60
C ASN A 783 8.48 -6.53 -17.23
N ARG A 784 8.31 -5.20 -17.15
CA ARG A 784 7.21 -4.49 -17.84
C ARG A 784 7.41 -4.44 -19.35
N LEU A 785 8.66 -4.50 -19.83
CA LEU A 785 9.02 -4.62 -21.24
C LEU A 785 8.93 -6.06 -21.77
N GLY A 786 8.59 -7.03 -20.91
CA GLY A 786 8.56 -8.46 -21.25
C GLY A 786 9.86 -9.21 -20.96
N ILE A 787 10.92 -8.51 -20.53
CA ILE A 787 12.25 -9.09 -20.31
C ILE A 787 12.30 -9.75 -18.94
N ARG A 788 12.21 -11.08 -18.91
CA ARG A 788 12.46 -11.88 -17.70
C ARG A 788 13.96 -12.05 -17.50
N THR A 789 14.55 -11.18 -16.66
CA THR A 789 16.01 -11.05 -16.50
C THR A 789 16.76 -12.36 -16.25
N ARG A 790 16.19 -13.28 -15.44
CA ARG A 790 16.79 -14.61 -15.21
C ARG A 790 16.85 -15.45 -16.48
N LEU A 791 15.76 -15.50 -17.25
CA LEU A 791 15.68 -16.31 -18.47
C LEU A 791 16.61 -15.73 -19.55
N GLY A 792 16.57 -14.40 -19.71
CA GLY A 792 17.41 -13.68 -20.66
C GLY A 792 18.90 -13.88 -20.36
N ARG A 793 19.29 -13.72 -19.09
CA ARG A 793 20.66 -13.98 -18.66
C ARG A 793 21.07 -15.43 -18.91
N ASN A 794 20.25 -16.40 -18.53
CA ASN A 794 20.60 -17.82 -18.70
C ASN A 794 20.82 -18.16 -20.19
N SER A 795 19.97 -17.63 -21.06
CA SER A 795 20.05 -17.85 -22.52
C SER A 795 21.32 -17.21 -23.09
N ALA A 796 21.60 -15.95 -22.74
CA ALA A 796 22.82 -15.26 -23.13
C ALA A 796 24.09 -15.98 -22.63
N MET A 797 24.12 -16.41 -21.37
CA MET A 797 25.27 -17.11 -20.79
C MET A 797 25.53 -18.46 -21.46
N ILE A 798 24.47 -19.20 -21.84
CA ILE A 798 24.64 -20.48 -22.56
C ILE A 798 25.21 -20.21 -23.95
N ASN A 799 24.65 -19.24 -24.69
CA ASN A 799 25.11 -18.93 -26.04
C ASN A 799 26.56 -18.41 -26.04
N LEU A 800 26.94 -17.54 -25.09
CA LEU A 800 28.32 -17.08 -24.97
C LEU A 800 29.29 -18.18 -24.51
N ALA A 801 28.87 -19.08 -23.62
CA ALA A 801 29.74 -20.16 -23.13
C ALA A 801 30.00 -21.25 -24.20
N VAL A 802 29.15 -21.31 -25.23
CA VAL A 802 29.37 -22.11 -26.42
C VAL A 802 30.52 -21.54 -27.26
N GLU A 803 30.57 -20.23 -27.44
CA GLU A 803 31.49 -19.56 -28.37
C GLU A 803 32.83 -19.23 -27.70
N LEU A 804 32.85 -18.96 -26.39
CA LEU A 804 34.01 -18.42 -25.69
C LEU A 804 34.60 -19.39 -24.66
N PRO A 805 35.95 -19.48 -24.54
CA PRO A 805 36.61 -20.17 -23.43
C PRO A 805 36.23 -19.57 -22.06
N SER A 806 36.23 -20.39 -21.01
CA SER A 806 35.83 -19.96 -19.65
C SER A 806 36.65 -18.79 -19.12
N SER A 807 37.95 -18.73 -19.43
CA SER A 807 38.86 -17.64 -19.01
C SER A 807 38.49 -16.30 -19.65
N VAL A 808 38.26 -16.29 -20.97
CA VAL A 808 37.85 -15.11 -21.74
C VAL A 808 36.46 -14.64 -21.29
N LEU A 809 35.51 -15.56 -21.14
CA LEU A 809 34.17 -15.24 -20.65
C LEU A 809 34.19 -14.62 -19.24
N ALA A 810 35.06 -15.14 -18.37
CA ALA A 810 35.27 -14.58 -17.04
C ALA A 810 35.91 -13.18 -17.09
N GLY A 811 36.94 -13.01 -17.92
CA GLY A 811 37.66 -11.77 -18.15
C GLY A 811 36.77 -10.64 -18.65
N LEU A 812 35.96 -10.89 -19.68
CA LEU A 812 35.06 -9.90 -20.29
C LEU A 812 33.84 -9.57 -19.42
N LEU A 813 33.17 -10.57 -18.85
CA LEU A 813 31.89 -10.35 -18.14
C LEU A 813 32.02 -10.10 -16.64
N GLY A 814 33.24 -10.22 -16.09
CA GLY A 814 33.51 -10.01 -14.67
C GLY A 814 32.84 -11.05 -13.77
N ILE A 815 32.84 -12.32 -14.21
CA ILE A 815 32.37 -13.47 -13.42
C ILE A 815 33.56 -14.31 -12.96
N ASP A 816 33.34 -15.09 -11.90
CA ASP A 816 34.34 -16.04 -11.42
C ASP A 816 34.60 -17.17 -12.44
N THR A 817 35.84 -17.61 -12.55
CA THR A 817 36.25 -18.63 -13.54
C THR A 817 35.56 -19.97 -13.31
N ALA A 818 35.34 -20.40 -12.06
CA ALA A 818 34.58 -21.62 -11.77
C ALA A 818 33.10 -21.47 -12.16
N THR A 819 32.54 -20.26 -12.03
CA THR A 819 31.20 -19.96 -12.55
C THR A 819 31.17 -20.07 -14.07
N ALA A 820 32.16 -19.53 -14.79
CA ALA A 820 32.25 -19.65 -16.25
C ALA A 820 32.38 -21.11 -16.71
N THR A 821 33.22 -21.92 -16.04
CA THR A 821 33.35 -23.36 -16.30
C THR A 821 32.04 -24.10 -16.07
N THR A 822 31.28 -23.74 -15.04
CA THR A 822 29.95 -24.31 -14.78
C THR A 822 28.98 -24.00 -15.92
N TRP A 823 28.97 -22.77 -16.46
CA TRP A 823 28.15 -22.41 -17.62
C TRP A 823 28.56 -23.17 -18.88
N ARG A 824 29.87 -23.36 -19.11
CA ARG A 824 30.38 -24.15 -20.24
C ARG A 824 29.99 -25.63 -20.11
N ALA A 825 30.04 -26.20 -18.91
CA ALA A 825 29.56 -27.56 -18.66
C ALA A 825 28.06 -27.70 -18.95
N PHE A 826 27.23 -26.72 -18.55
CA PHE A 826 25.80 -26.72 -18.88
C PHE A 826 25.54 -26.60 -20.39
N ALA A 827 26.30 -25.76 -21.09
CA ALA A 827 26.22 -25.65 -22.55
C ALA A 827 26.61 -26.95 -23.26
N GLY A 828 27.69 -27.60 -22.80
CA GLY A 828 28.14 -28.90 -23.32
C GLY A 828 27.14 -30.03 -23.08
N ALA A 829 26.60 -30.16 -21.87
CA ALA A 829 25.58 -31.17 -21.54
C ALA A 829 24.30 -31.00 -22.39
N ARG A 830 23.93 -29.76 -22.71
CA ARG A 830 22.77 -29.47 -23.57
C ARG A 830 23.03 -29.82 -25.03
N ARG A 831 24.24 -29.58 -25.55
CA ARG A 831 24.64 -30.06 -26.89
C ARG A 831 24.64 -31.58 -26.96
N ALA A 832 25.11 -32.27 -25.93
CA ALA A 832 25.05 -33.72 -25.86
C ALA A 832 23.60 -34.25 -25.85
N MET A 833 22.69 -33.60 -25.11
CA MET A 833 21.27 -33.95 -25.13
C MET A 833 20.62 -33.69 -26.49
N TYR A 834 20.86 -32.53 -27.11
CA TYR A 834 20.34 -32.20 -28.45
C TYR A 834 20.90 -33.15 -29.53
N ALA A 835 22.20 -33.43 -29.51
CA ALA A 835 22.81 -34.42 -30.40
C ALA A 835 22.20 -35.81 -30.19
N SER A 836 21.93 -36.20 -28.94
CA SER A 836 21.26 -37.48 -28.64
C SER A 836 19.81 -37.54 -29.13
N GLU A 837 19.08 -36.42 -29.10
CA GLU A 837 17.71 -36.30 -29.64
C GLU A 837 17.69 -36.35 -31.17
N ILE A 838 18.63 -35.70 -31.84
CA ILE A 838 18.79 -35.79 -33.31
C ILE A 838 19.15 -37.22 -33.73
N THR A 839 20.09 -37.88 -33.03
CA THR A 839 20.45 -39.27 -33.36
C THR A 839 19.31 -40.27 -33.10
N ARG A 840 18.26 -39.87 -32.36
CA ARG A 840 17.05 -40.67 -32.11
C ARG A 840 15.93 -40.37 -33.11
N GLN A 841 16.04 -39.34 -33.95
CA GLN A 841 15.14 -39.16 -35.09
C GLN A 841 15.57 -40.08 -36.22
N PRO A 842 14.72 -41.00 -36.70
CA PRO A 842 15.05 -41.80 -37.88
C PRO A 842 15.21 -40.87 -39.10
N PRO A 843 16.14 -41.18 -40.02
CA PRO A 843 16.37 -40.34 -41.18
C PRO A 843 15.17 -40.38 -42.13
N GLY A 844 14.46 -39.25 -42.21
CA GLY A 844 13.65 -38.81 -43.35
C GLY A 844 12.43 -39.63 -43.75
N THR A 845 11.25 -39.03 -43.65
CA THR A 845 10.34 -38.98 -44.80
C THR A 845 10.31 -37.54 -45.27
N SER A 846 10.90 -37.32 -46.44
CA SER A 846 10.91 -36.08 -47.22
C SER A 846 9.51 -35.53 -47.48
#